data_AF-A0A1G4HCX6-F1
#
_entry.id   AF-A0A1G4HCX6-F1
#
_cell.length_a   1.000
_cell.length_b   1.000
_cell.length_c   1.000
_cell.angle_alpha   90.00
_cell.angle_beta   90.00
_cell.angle_gamma   90.00
#
_symmetry.space_group_name_H-M   'P 1'
#
loop_
_entity.id
_entity.type
_entity.pdbx_description
1 polymer ?
#
loop_
_entity_poly.entity_id
_entity_poly.type
_entity_poly.pdbx_seq_one_letter_code
_entity_poly.pdbx_strand_id
1 'polypeptide(L)'
;MRRTVMSLCVLLTNTCNNLHAPLLYKPSARRACSVAHSNDSQRRLPSCNTRWVKKKNALYLNQLWSSSICSSICSCICNSICSWRRSTIKVSKLAFKRMACTTSVDQPQGDLMERLKQKLVVGENPAFIQERLAKYNALKEKKRIEREELLKSDPQLTRSITVQLLDGSVREGQCNVTTPFQIASSISKRLAEDSLVARVTYVERVDLELCDVEEGEQPEGEQPQQEQTQQPEGEQPRKAAEPVEAPVLWDMGAPLLGSCKIEFLNVEHEEAKKAFWHSSAHILGSSLEKLFGGYLTIGPPLKEGFYYDIYLGDFSITNEHYKKVEDEFSKLIKENAEFEKLICTKEEVMDLFQYNPFKLELIRTKIPEGKKTSVYKCGNFIDLCLGPHIKSTGKAKAFKVLKNSAAYWLGNKNNESLQRVYGITFQKKTELNDYLNFLEEAKKRDHRNVGKKLHFFFFDKDTSPGSCFWLPHGAKIYNKLIDFVRREYRIRLYDEVITPNVFSCDLWRTSGHYQNYKDCMFIFNVEQKEWGMKPMNCPGHCVMFKQLNASYRSLPIRLADFGVLHRNEISGSLSGLTRVRRFQQDDSHIFCTFEQIKEEVLGTLHFIFFIYDLFGFKYELFLSTRPKKFIGNISTWDFAEQALKDALNSANIPWKLNEGDGAFYGPKIDILLKDSINRTHQCGTIQLDFQLPCRFNLQYKNRDFGALAEGGDGEGAAAKREEEVGAEVAAGAEVAAGAADATDAANGANGANTADAAPAAELLKRGFDRPVIIHRAILGSVERFVAILIEHTAGKLPFWISPRQAIVLPVSDKFNDYAHYVHQTLNNHLFDVEIDTSLNTLNKKIREAQLNQFNFILVVGEKELTTNTVTVRNRDDQNNHEVCSLEELIARFGKLLEVNSKPFNRVEPFQRSAPTQ
;
A
#
# COMPACT_ATOMS: atom_id res chain seq x y z
N MET A 1 -37.30 46.57 -27.49
CA MET A 1 -37.10 46.90 -28.93
C MET A 1 -36.00 47.96 -29.04
N ARG A 2 -35.18 47.94 -30.12
CA ARG A 2 -34.21 49.01 -30.55
C ARG A 2 -33.09 49.35 -29.53
N ARG A 3 -31.81 49.03 -29.80
CA ARG A 3 -30.76 49.83 -30.54
C ARG A 3 -30.33 51.09 -29.75
N THR A 4 -29.05 51.48 -29.63
CA THR A 4 -27.82 51.36 -30.46
C THR A 4 -26.58 51.29 -29.51
N VAL A 5 -25.43 50.59 -29.64
CA VAL A 5 -24.62 49.92 -30.71
C VAL A 5 -23.35 50.70 -31.14
N MET A 6 -22.20 50.00 -31.28
CA MET A 6 -20.82 50.46 -31.65
C MET A 6 -20.07 51.38 -30.66
N SER A 7 -18.73 51.45 -30.62
CA SER A 7 -17.63 50.47 -30.93
C SER A 7 -16.26 51.11 -30.63
N LEU A 8 -15.31 50.38 -30.02
CA LEU A 8 -13.97 50.05 -30.61
C LEU A 8 -13.13 49.13 -29.68
N CYS A 9 -12.08 48.52 -30.22
CA CYS A 9 -11.09 47.69 -29.52
C CYS A 9 -9.67 48.06 -29.98
N VAL A 10 -8.66 47.27 -29.56
CA VAL A 10 -7.30 47.10 -30.14
C VAL A 10 -6.12 47.75 -29.38
N LEU A 11 -5.57 46.97 -28.44
CA LEU A 11 -4.18 46.48 -28.33
C LEU A 11 -2.94 47.42 -28.45
N LEU A 12 -2.12 47.35 -27.39
CA LEU A 12 -0.64 47.18 -27.36
C LEU A 12 0.28 47.98 -28.31
N THR A 13 1.31 48.63 -27.74
CA THR A 13 2.73 48.24 -27.99
C THR A 13 3.71 48.80 -26.95
N ASN A 14 4.95 48.28 -26.99
CA ASN A 14 6.05 48.50 -26.04
C ASN A 14 6.58 49.95 -25.98
N THR A 15 7.15 50.34 -24.84
CA THR A 15 8.61 50.61 -24.76
C THR A 15 9.11 50.69 -23.31
N CYS A 16 10.21 50.01 -23.02
CA CYS A 16 11.05 50.31 -21.85
C CYS A 16 12.17 51.27 -22.28
N ASN A 17 12.65 52.13 -21.37
CA ASN A 17 14.00 52.67 -21.52
C ASN A 17 14.65 52.96 -20.15
N ASN A 18 15.98 52.98 -20.14
CA ASN A 18 16.82 52.85 -18.94
C ASN A 18 17.01 54.17 -18.17
N LEU A 19 17.38 54.07 -16.88
CA LEU A 19 18.50 54.83 -16.31
C LEU A 19 18.99 54.23 -14.96
N HIS A 20 20.15 54.71 -14.49
CA HIS A 20 20.98 54.05 -13.46
C HIS A 20 20.60 54.36 -11.99
N ALA A 21 21.04 53.47 -11.10
CA ALA A 21 21.17 53.67 -9.65
C ALA A 21 22.51 54.40 -9.31
N PRO A 22 22.91 54.63 -8.03
CA PRO A 22 22.20 54.47 -6.74
C PRO A 22 22.24 55.75 -5.88
N LEU A 23 21.72 55.71 -4.63
CA LEU A 23 22.30 56.44 -3.49
C LEU A 23 21.73 55.95 -2.13
N LEU A 24 22.47 56.18 -1.04
CA LEU A 24 22.06 55.88 0.34
C LEU A 24 21.39 57.09 0.99
N TYR A 25 20.48 56.89 1.95
CA TYR A 25 20.49 57.66 3.23
C TYR A 25 19.63 57.05 4.36
N LYS A 26 20.08 57.26 5.60
CA LYS A 26 19.46 57.04 6.93
C LYS A 26 20.23 57.98 7.90
N PRO A 27 19.79 58.26 9.15
CA PRO A 27 18.46 58.15 9.76
C PRO A 27 18.03 59.39 10.61
N SER A 28 16.75 59.50 11.01
CA SER A 28 16.29 60.11 12.29
C SER A 28 14.77 59.87 12.44
N ALA A 29 14.10 59.64 13.59
CA ALA A 29 14.39 59.63 15.03
C ALA A 29 13.90 60.85 15.85
N ARG A 30 13.02 60.58 16.84
CA ARG A 30 12.38 61.50 17.82
C ARG A 30 11.27 62.37 17.19
N ARG A 31 10.29 62.88 17.96
CA ARG A 31 10.13 62.97 19.43
C ARG A 31 8.65 62.74 19.84
N ALA A 32 8.43 62.23 21.05
CA ALA A 32 7.10 62.07 21.65
C ALA A 32 6.67 63.29 22.49
N CYS A 33 5.38 63.41 22.79
CA CYS A 33 4.86 64.13 23.96
C CYS A 33 3.55 63.46 24.45
N SER A 34 3.11 63.76 25.67
CA SER A 34 2.03 63.03 26.38
C SER A 34 1.26 63.97 27.35
N VAL A 35 0.47 63.38 28.28
CA VAL A 35 -0.26 64.04 29.41
C VAL A 35 -1.63 64.67 29.03
N ALA A 36 -2.69 64.69 29.86
CA ALA A 36 -3.35 63.71 30.76
C ALA A 36 -4.63 64.34 31.39
N HIS A 37 -5.37 63.57 32.22
CA HIS A 37 -6.41 63.98 33.20
C HIS A 37 -7.81 64.38 32.64
N SER A 38 -8.94 64.12 33.34
CA SER A 38 -9.19 63.41 34.61
C SER A 38 -10.64 62.89 34.80
N ASN A 39 -10.78 61.98 35.77
CA ASN A 39 -11.89 61.33 36.51
C ASN A 39 -13.22 62.16 36.73
N ASP A 40 -14.34 61.66 37.31
CA ASP A 40 -14.52 60.49 38.21
C ASP A 40 -15.97 59.95 38.39
N SER A 41 -16.08 58.65 38.75
CA SER A 41 -17.11 58.03 39.63
C SER A 41 -18.57 57.84 39.11
N GLN A 42 -19.46 56.94 39.63
CA GLN A 42 -19.48 56.06 40.83
C GLN A 42 -20.18 54.68 40.61
N ARG A 43 -19.69 53.60 41.29
CA ARG A 43 -20.40 52.53 42.10
C ARG A 43 -21.56 51.68 41.46
N ARG A 44 -21.88 50.42 41.84
CA ARG A 44 -21.51 49.46 42.94
C ARG A 44 -21.83 47.97 42.55
N LEU A 45 -21.41 46.98 43.37
CA LEU A 45 -21.66 45.50 43.27
C LEU A 45 -22.69 45.00 44.34
N PRO A 46 -22.92 43.70 44.73
CA PRO A 46 -22.50 42.35 44.22
C PRO A 46 -23.53 41.14 44.28
N SER A 47 -23.20 39.99 43.67
CA SER A 47 -23.55 38.56 44.06
C SER A 47 -25.05 38.07 44.03
N CYS A 48 -25.45 36.78 44.09
CA CYS A 48 -24.81 35.47 44.38
C CYS A 48 -25.58 34.24 43.76
N ASN A 49 -25.18 32.99 44.10
CA ASN A 49 -25.66 31.68 43.56
C ASN A 49 -27.00 31.14 44.13
N THR A 50 -27.73 30.29 43.37
CA THR A 50 -28.20 28.93 43.79
C THR A 50 -28.81 28.08 42.64
N ARG A 51 -29.21 26.81 42.92
CA ARG A 51 -29.31 25.70 41.93
C ARG A 51 -30.42 24.67 42.27
N TRP A 52 -31.49 24.58 41.47
CA TRP A 52 -32.51 23.49 41.44
C TRP A 52 -33.15 23.41 40.02
N VAL A 53 -33.90 22.40 39.57
CA VAL A 53 -33.75 20.92 39.51
C VAL A 53 -35.06 20.32 38.93
N LYS A 54 -34.99 19.37 37.97
CA LYS A 54 -36.12 18.54 37.43
C LYS A 54 -37.25 19.29 36.67
N LYS A 55 -38.16 18.66 35.88
CA LYS A 55 -38.08 17.50 34.93
C LYS A 55 -39.44 17.35 34.16
N LYS A 56 -39.39 16.90 32.89
CA LYS A 56 -40.44 16.12 32.14
C LYS A 56 -41.77 16.77 31.64
N ASN A 57 -42.21 16.21 30.49
CA ASN A 57 -43.59 15.96 30.01
C ASN A 57 -44.53 17.09 29.50
N ALA A 58 -44.44 17.39 28.20
CA ALA A 58 -45.38 16.99 27.11
C ALA A 58 -46.93 17.05 27.23
N LEU A 59 -47.55 17.41 26.08
CA LEU A 59 -48.91 17.09 25.52
C LEU A 59 -49.84 18.30 25.24
N TYR A 60 -50.82 18.06 24.34
CA TYR A 60 -51.99 18.87 23.93
C TYR A 60 -51.73 20.13 23.04
N LEU A 61 -52.66 20.60 22.17
CA LEU A 61 -53.54 19.90 21.19
C LEU A 61 -54.27 20.93 20.25
N ASN A 62 -54.47 20.57 18.98
CA ASN A 62 -55.55 21.04 18.07
C ASN A 62 -55.61 22.50 17.55
N GLN A 63 -56.54 22.68 16.58
CA GLN A 63 -57.07 23.91 15.95
C GLN A 63 -56.29 24.49 14.73
N LEU A 64 -56.92 25.03 13.66
CA LEU A 64 -58.33 25.03 13.15
C LEU A 64 -58.36 25.53 11.67
N TRP A 65 -59.50 25.38 10.96
CA TRP A 65 -59.90 26.02 9.66
C TRP A 65 -59.14 25.54 8.39
N SER A 66 -59.72 25.08 7.26
CA SER A 66 -60.87 25.44 6.37
C SER A 66 -60.50 26.42 5.23
N SER A 67 -60.86 26.22 3.94
CA SER A 67 -61.63 25.14 3.27
C SER A 67 -61.68 25.28 1.72
N SER A 68 -62.22 24.25 1.04
CA SER A 68 -62.73 24.15 -0.36
C SER A 68 -61.74 23.61 -1.43
N ILE A 69 -62.13 22.84 -2.47
CA ILE A 69 -63.40 22.66 -3.20
C ILE A 69 -63.65 21.16 -3.59
N CYS A 70 -64.92 20.68 -3.54
CA CYS A 70 -65.54 19.49 -4.25
C CYS A 70 -64.84 18.10 -4.23
N SER A 71 -65.46 16.94 -4.56
CA SER A 71 -66.84 16.39 -4.67
C SER A 71 -66.63 14.93 -5.18
N SER A 72 -67.34 13.84 -4.81
CA SER A 72 -68.63 13.67 -4.13
C SER A 72 -68.81 12.24 -3.54
N ILE A 73 -69.64 12.10 -2.48
CA ILE A 73 -70.77 11.14 -2.29
C ILE A 73 -70.57 9.64 -2.63
N CYS A 74 -71.04 8.63 -1.86
CA CYS A 74 -71.46 8.42 -0.45
C CYS A 74 -71.77 6.90 -0.31
N SER A 75 -71.26 6.15 0.69
CA SER A 75 -71.75 5.97 2.08
C SER A 75 -72.93 4.99 2.29
N CYS A 76 -72.93 4.33 3.48
CA CYS A 76 -74.11 3.82 4.22
C CYS A 76 -74.77 2.46 3.78
N ILE A 77 -75.40 1.65 4.66
CA ILE A 77 -75.53 1.68 6.15
C ILE A 77 -75.77 0.29 6.80
N CYS A 78 -75.69 0.29 8.14
CA CYS A 78 -75.74 -0.74 9.20
C CYS A 78 -76.77 -1.92 9.21
N ASN A 79 -76.51 -2.84 10.17
CA ASN A 79 -77.42 -3.58 11.07
C ASN A 79 -77.94 -5.02 10.75
N SER A 80 -77.30 -6.00 11.40
CA SER A 80 -77.86 -6.91 12.45
C SER A 80 -79.23 -7.60 12.30
N ILE A 81 -79.25 -8.95 12.44
CA ILE A 81 -80.15 -9.74 13.35
C ILE A 81 -79.81 -11.27 13.33
N CYS A 82 -80.14 -11.98 14.44
CA CYS A 82 -80.24 -13.46 14.68
C CYS A 82 -79.35 -14.47 13.88
N SER A 83 -78.45 -15.24 14.51
CA SER A 83 -78.66 -16.46 15.34
C SER A 83 -79.18 -17.69 14.56
N TRP A 84 -78.54 -18.87 14.57
CA TRP A 84 -78.62 -19.85 15.68
C TRP A 84 -77.55 -20.97 15.61
N ARG A 85 -77.72 -22.00 16.47
CA ARG A 85 -76.95 -23.26 16.71
C ARG A 85 -76.39 -23.99 15.47
N ARG A 86 -75.46 -24.97 15.53
CA ARG A 86 -74.44 -25.53 16.47
C ARG A 86 -74.10 -26.96 15.95
N SER A 87 -72.86 -27.44 16.10
CA SER A 87 -72.46 -28.88 16.25
C SER A 87 -72.38 -29.87 15.05
N THR A 88 -71.12 -30.19 14.67
CA THR A 88 -70.48 -31.54 14.59
C THR A 88 -70.66 -32.57 13.45
N ILE A 89 -69.58 -33.39 13.36
CA ILE A 89 -69.42 -34.80 12.89
C ILE A 89 -68.78 -35.04 11.51
N LYS A 90 -67.76 -35.93 11.54
CA LYS A 90 -67.00 -36.47 10.40
C LYS A 90 -67.67 -37.74 9.87
N VAL A 91 -67.62 -37.99 8.56
CA VAL A 91 -67.63 -39.35 7.98
C VAL A 91 -66.59 -39.41 6.84
N SER A 92 -66.02 -40.59 6.59
CA SER A 92 -64.88 -40.83 5.69
C SER A 92 -65.20 -41.81 4.55
N LYS A 93 -64.47 -41.66 3.43
CA LYS A 93 -64.01 -42.68 2.45
C LYS A 93 -63.16 -41.94 1.39
N LEU A 94 -61.98 -42.40 0.94
CA LEU A 94 -61.67 -43.58 0.10
C LEU A 94 -62.43 -43.58 -1.25
N ALA A 95 -61.81 -43.76 -2.42
CA ALA A 95 -60.38 -44.05 -2.70
C ALA A 95 -59.97 -43.74 -4.16
N PHE A 96 -58.65 -43.82 -4.42
CA PHE A 96 -57.99 -44.10 -5.71
C PHE A 96 -58.26 -43.21 -6.95
N LYS A 97 -57.22 -42.45 -7.34
CA LYS A 97 -56.62 -42.59 -8.68
C LYS A 97 -55.13 -42.21 -8.67
N ARG A 98 -54.28 -43.06 -9.25
CA ARG A 98 -52.87 -42.72 -9.55
C ARG A 98 -52.83 -41.85 -10.80
N MET A 99 -51.97 -40.83 -10.82
CA MET A 99 -51.32 -40.38 -12.07
C MET A 99 -49.93 -39.78 -11.80
N ALA A 100 -49.16 -39.58 -12.86
CA ALA A 100 -47.70 -39.58 -12.83
C ALA A 100 -47.05 -38.34 -12.18
N CYS A 101 -45.79 -38.51 -11.80
CA CYS A 101 -44.87 -37.43 -11.47
C CYS A 101 -44.56 -36.58 -12.71
N THR A 102 -44.62 -35.26 -12.57
CA THR A 102 -43.85 -34.30 -13.37
C THR A 102 -43.26 -33.25 -12.45
N THR A 103 -41.93 -33.20 -12.36
CA THR A 103 -41.19 -32.22 -11.56
C THR A 103 -41.11 -30.88 -12.31
N SER A 104 -41.85 -29.88 -11.86
CA SER A 104 -41.64 -28.49 -12.28
C SER A 104 -40.44 -27.91 -11.53
N VAL A 105 -39.32 -27.76 -12.22
CA VAL A 105 -38.12 -27.03 -11.75
C VAL A 105 -38.36 -25.51 -11.93
N ASP A 106 -37.42 -24.69 -11.46
CA ASP A 106 -37.38 -23.22 -11.56
C ASP A 106 -38.34 -22.42 -10.65
N GLN A 107 -37.88 -22.18 -9.41
CA GLN A 107 -38.13 -20.92 -8.69
C GLN A 107 -36.91 -20.00 -8.83
N PRO A 108 -37.09 -18.65 -8.92
CA PRO A 108 -35.99 -17.71 -9.11
C PRO A 108 -35.00 -17.72 -7.94
N GLN A 109 -33.72 -17.89 -8.24
CA GLN A 109 -32.70 -18.35 -7.28
C GLN A 109 -32.34 -17.34 -6.18
N GLY A 110 -32.52 -16.03 -6.42
CA GLY A 110 -32.23 -14.98 -5.42
C GLY A 110 -33.11 -15.09 -4.17
N ASP A 111 -34.32 -15.62 -4.31
CA ASP A 111 -35.27 -15.84 -3.20
C ASP A 111 -34.71 -16.87 -2.19
N LEU A 112 -34.01 -17.92 -2.65
CA LEU A 112 -33.38 -18.90 -1.75
C LEU A 112 -32.27 -18.29 -0.87
N MET A 113 -31.42 -17.44 -1.45
CA MET A 113 -30.34 -16.77 -0.74
C MET A 113 -30.89 -15.86 0.36
N GLU A 114 -31.92 -15.08 0.03
CA GLU A 114 -32.55 -14.14 0.95
C GLU A 114 -33.32 -14.86 2.07
N ARG A 115 -34.05 -15.94 1.74
CA ARG A 115 -34.68 -16.83 2.73
C ARG A 115 -33.68 -17.48 3.68
N LEU A 116 -32.42 -17.71 3.28
CA LEU A 116 -31.38 -18.21 4.17
C LEU A 116 -30.87 -17.12 5.10
N LYS A 117 -30.55 -15.91 4.60
CA LYS A 117 -30.18 -14.76 5.44
C LYS A 117 -31.26 -14.46 6.51
N GLN A 118 -32.52 -14.42 6.10
CA GLN A 118 -33.67 -14.17 6.99
C GLN A 118 -33.91 -15.26 8.05
N LYS A 119 -33.31 -16.45 7.89
CA LYS A 119 -33.34 -17.54 8.87
C LYS A 119 -32.17 -17.53 9.85
N LEU A 120 -31.20 -16.62 9.68
CA LEU A 120 -30.05 -16.55 10.57
C LEU A 120 -30.49 -16.13 11.99
N VAL A 121 -30.21 -16.97 12.97
CA VAL A 121 -30.36 -16.67 14.39
C VAL A 121 -28.98 -16.73 15.02
N VAL A 122 -28.47 -15.58 15.46
CA VAL A 122 -27.16 -15.46 16.10
C VAL A 122 -27.20 -16.08 17.50
N GLY A 123 -26.33 -17.07 17.76
CA GLY A 123 -26.29 -17.80 19.03
C GLY A 123 -25.23 -18.90 19.10
N GLU A 124 -25.00 -19.42 20.30
CA GLU A 124 -24.01 -20.47 20.55
C GLU A 124 -24.54 -21.86 20.11
N ASN A 125 -23.70 -22.64 19.41
CA ASN A 125 -23.95 -24.02 18.94
C ASN A 125 -25.21 -24.20 18.04
N PRO A 126 -25.28 -23.58 16.85
CA PRO A 126 -26.42 -23.74 15.93
C PRO A 126 -26.60 -25.18 15.43
N ALA A 127 -27.86 -25.56 15.14
CA ALA A 127 -28.24 -26.91 14.73
C ALA A 127 -27.52 -27.41 13.46
N PHE A 128 -27.27 -26.52 12.49
CA PHE A 128 -26.65 -26.89 11.20
C PHE A 128 -25.25 -27.52 11.35
N ILE A 129 -24.52 -27.25 12.45
CA ILE A 129 -23.21 -27.90 12.71
C ILE A 129 -23.39 -29.42 12.83
N GLN A 130 -24.42 -29.88 13.54
CA GLN A 130 -24.67 -31.31 13.72
C GLN A 130 -25.19 -31.97 12.44
N GLU A 131 -26.04 -31.26 11.69
CA GLU A 131 -26.54 -31.72 10.38
C GLU A 131 -25.38 -31.85 9.36
N ARG A 132 -24.50 -30.85 9.27
CA ARG A 132 -23.30 -30.85 8.42
C ARG A 132 -22.32 -31.95 8.83
N LEU A 133 -22.12 -32.19 10.13
CA LEU A 133 -21.28 -33.28 10.63
C LEU A 133 -21.86 -34.65 10.29
N ALA A 134 -23.17 -34.84 10.39
CA ALA A 134 -23.83 -36.08 9.97
C ALA A 134 -23.64 -36.34 8.46
N LYS A 135 -23.87 -35.32 7.62
CA LYS A 135 -23.62 -35.37 6.17
C LYS A 135 -22.15 -35.72 5.86
N TYR A 136 -21.20 -35.02 6.48
CA TYR A 136 -19.77 -35.27 6.29
C TYR A 136 -19.34 -36.67 6.72
N ASN A 137 -19.81 -37.17 7.88
CA ASN A 137 -19.43 -38.49 8.37
C ASN A 137 -19.95 -39.60 7.45
N ALA A 138 -21.19 -39.47 6.94
CA ALA A 138 -21.74 -40.39 5.94
C ALA A 138 -20.95 -40.33 4.61
N LEU A 139 -20.61 -39.12 4.15
CA LEU A 139 -19.81 -38.92 2.94
C LEU A 139 -18.38 -39.47 3.08
N LYS A 140 -17.73 -39.25 4.23
CA LYS A 140 -16.39 -39.78 4.53
C LYS A 140 -16.38 -41.32 4.51
N GLU A 141 -17.40 -41.95 5.08
CA GLU A 141 -17.51 -43.42 5.08
C GLU A 141 -17.77 -43.96 3.67
N LYS A 142 -18.64 -43.31 2.89
CA LYS A 142 -18.82 -43.59 1.44
C LYS A 142 -17.48 -43.51 0.69
N LYS A 143 -16.71 -42.44 0.87
CA LYS A 143 -15.38 -42.26 0.25
C LYS A 143 -14.34 -43.27 0.73
N ARG A 144 -14.41 -43.72 2.00
CA ARG A 144 -13.55 -44.78 2.54
C ARG A 144 -13.80 -46.10 1.81
N ILE A 145 -15.06 -46.48 1.64
CA ILE A 145 -15.45 -47.71 0.93
C ILE A 145 -15.08 -47.60 -0.56
N GLU A 146 -15.45 -46.51 -1.25
CA GLU A 146 -15.07 -46.23 -2.65
C GLU A 146 -13.55 -46.40 -2.86
N ARG A 147 -12.73 -45.85 -1.95
CA ARG A 147 -11.25 -45.95 -2.01
C ARG A 147 -10.73 -47.35 -1.69
N GLU A 148 -11.29 -48.04 -0.70
CA GLU A 148 -10.87 -49.40 -0.34
C GLU A 148 -11.28 -50.45 -1.37
N GLU A 149 -12.29 -50.20 -2.20
CA GLU A 149 -12.62 -51.01 -3.36
C GLU A 149 -11.65 -50.68 -4.51
N LEU A 150 -11.43 -49.39 -4.80
CA LEU A 150 -10.52 -48.94 -5.86
C LEU A 150 -9.08 -49.48 -5.69
N LEU A 151 -8.52 -49.39 -4.47
CA LEU A 151 -7.18 -49.90 -4.13
C LEU A 151 -7.07 -51.44 -4.15
N LYS A 152 -8.19 -52.17 -4.14
CA LYS A 152 -8.22 -53.63 -4.34
C LYS A 152 -8.40 -54.00 -5.81
N SER A 153 -9.12 -53.19 -6.58
CA SER A 153 -9.35 -53.43 -8.01
C SER A 153 -8.14 -53.10 -8.88
N ASP A 154 -7.32 -52.12 -8.49
CA ASP A 154 -6.16 -51.69 -9.26
C ASP A 154 -4.86 -51.71 -8.42
N PRO A 155 -4.01 -52.74 -8.58
CA PRO A 155 -2.68 -52.79 -7.97
C PRO A 155 -1.74 -51.64 -8.38
N GLN A 156 -1.96 -50.99 -9.52
CA GLN A 156 -1.14 -49.85 -9.96
C GLN A 156 -1.32 -48.63 -9.05
N LEU A 157 -2.45 -48.53 -8.34
CA LEU A 157 -2.69 -47.47 -7.33
C LEU A 157 -1.96 -47.71 -6.00
N THR A 158 -1.48 -48.93 -5.72
CA THR A 158 -0.70 -49.28 -4.52
C THR A 158 0.76 -49.65 -4.81
N ARG A 159 1.21 -49.46 -6.05
CA ARG A 159 2.58 -49.74 -6.52
C ARG A 159 3.66 -49.08 -5.66
N SER A 160 4.82 -49.71 -5.60
CA SER A 160 6.01 -49.10 -5.00
C SER A 160 6.38 -47.79 -5.70
N ILE A 161 6.73 -46.78 -4.90
CA ILE A 161 7.19 -45.46 -5.35
C ILE A 161 8.52 -45.13 -4.67
N THR A 162 9.36 -44.34 -5.33
CA THR A 162 10.60 -43.83 -4.76
C THR A 162 10.43 -42.40 -4.24
N VAL A 163 10.95 -42.14 -3.04
CA VAL A 163 10.91 -40.84 -2.37
C VAL A 163 12.34 -40.37 -2.15
N GLN A 164 12.79 -39.40 -2.94
CA GLN A 164 14.11 -38.77 -2.81
C GLN A 164 14.07 -37.63 -1.78
N LEU A 165 15.08 -37.56 -0.92
CA LEU A 165 15.27 -36.52 0.08
C LEU A 165 16.35 -35.51 -0.37
N LEU A 166 16.40 -34.34 0.28
CA LEU A 166 17.37 -33.27 -0.05
C LEU A 166 18.84 -33.67 0.11
N ASP A 167 19.14 -34.67 0.94
CA ASP A 167 20.50 -35.23 1.10
C ASP A 167 20.89 -36.21 -0.02
N GLY A 168 20.01 -36.40 -1.01
CA GLY A 168 20.17 -37.33 -2.12
C GLY A 168 19.78 -38.77 -1.78
N SER A 169 19.50 -39.09 -0.51
CA SER A 169 19.06 -40.43 -0.11
C SER A 169 17.65 -40.72 -0.61
N VAL A 170 17.36 -42.01 -0.85
CA VAL A 170 16.08 -42.48 -1.38
C VAL A 170 15.42 -43.42 -0.37
N ARG A 171 14.11 -43.28 -0.20
CA ARG A 171 13.25 -44.18 0.58
C ARG A 171 12.21 -44.81 -0.33
N GLU A 172 11.84 -46.05 -0.03
CA GLU A 172 10.71 -46.71 -0.67
C GLU A 172 9.40 -46.35 0.05
N GLY A 173 8.32 -46.28 -0.71
CA GLY A 173 6.95 -46.14 -0.22
C GLY A 173 5.96 -46.81 -1.16
N GLN A 174 4.67 -46.70 -0.86
CA GLN A 174 3.57 -47.18 -1.68
C GLN A 174 2.67 -46.01 -2.10
N CYS A 175 2.31 -45.98 -3.39
CA CYS A 175 1.35 -45.03 -3.94
C CYS A 175 0.01 -45.12 -3.17
N ASN A 176 -0.67 -43.97 -2.99
CA ASN A 176 -1.92 -43.81 -2.23
C ASN A 176 -1.93 -44.33 -0.78
N VAL A 177 -0.78 -44.75 -0.24
CA VAL A 177 -0.65 -45.33 1.12
C VAL A 177 0.38 -44.56 1.95
N THR A 178 1.58 -44.34 1.41
CA THR A 178 2.67 -43.68 2.15
C THR A 178 2.46 -42.16 2.23
N THR A 179 2.63 -41.58 3.41
CA THR A 179 2.49 -40.13 3.64
C THR A 179 3.83 -39.45 3.96
N PRO A 180 3.99 -38.13 3.74
CA PRO A 180 5.19 -37.41 4.17
C PRO A 180 5.48 -37.55 5.67
N PHE A 181 4.45 -37.62 6.52
CA PHE A 181 4.62 -37.85 7.97
C PHE A 181 5.23 -39.22 8.28
N GLN A 182 4.91 -40.28 7.52
CA GLN A 182 5.53 -41.60 7.70
C GLN A 182 7.01 -41.57 7.27
N ILE A 183 7.33 -40.96 6.12
CA ILE A 183 8.72 -40.78 5.68
C ILE A 183 9.52 -39.98 6.72
N ALA A 184 9.02 -38.82 7.15
CA ALA A 184 9.64 -38.02 8.20
C ALA A 184 9.86 -38.82 9.50
N SER A 185 8.86 -39.59 9.92
CA SER A 185 8.93 -40.42 11.14
C SER A 185 9.97 -41.54 11.04
N SER A 186 10.22 -42.06 9.83
CA SER A 186 11.26 -43.06 9.56
C SER A 186 12.69 -42.50 9.63
N ILE A 187 12.83 -41.17 9.49
CA ILE A 187 14.09 -40.44 9.63
C ILE A 187 14.28 -40.06 11.11
N SER A 188 13.32 -39.31 11.68
CA SER A 188 13.23 -39.12 13.14
C SER A 188 11.85 -38.60 13.56
N LYS A 189 11.40 -38.97 14.76
CA LYS A 189 10.17 -38.41 15.36
C LYS A 189 10.21 -36.89 15.45
N ARG A 190 11.37 -36.32 15.79
CA ARG A 190 11.57 -34.86 15.89
C ARG A 190 11.32 -34.15 14.56
N LEU A 191 11.79 -34.71 13.43
CA LEU A 191 11.53 -34.15 12.10
C LEU A 191 10.03 -34.16 11.78
N ALA A 192 9.35 -35.28 12.02
CA ALA A 192 7.91 -35.41 11.80
C ALA A 192 7.06 -34.48 12.71
N GLU A 193 7.53 -34.23 13.93
CA GLU A 193 6.89 -33.32 14.89
C GLU A 193 7.14 -31.84 14.58
N ASP A 194 8.30 -31.46 14.05
CA ASP A 194 8.61 -30.07 13.67
C ASP A 194 7.89 -29.69 12.36
N SER A 195 8.00 -30.54 11.33
CA SER A 195 7.45 -30.34 9.98
C SER A 195 5.97 -29.96 9.99
N LEU A 196 5.62 -28.88 9.29
CA LEU A 196 4.26 -28.36 9.18
C LEU A 196 3.56 -28.90 7.93
N VAL A 197 4.26 -28.82 6.80
CA VAL A 197 3.84 -29.26 5.46
C VAL A 197 5.06 -29.81 4.72
N ALA A 198 4.83 -30.56 3.64
CA ALA A 198 5.89 -31.00 2.74
C ALA A 198 5.85 -30.19 1.43
N ARG A 199 7.00 -29.95 0.82
CA ARG A 199 7.11 -29.55 -0.59
C ARG A 199 7.43 -30.81 -1.39
N VAL A 200 6.62 -31.10 -2.39
CA VAL A 200 6.65 -32.35 -3.17
C VAL A 200 6.80 -32.02 -4.65
N THR A 201 7.82 -32.58 -5.29
CA THR A 201 7.99 -32.54 -6.76
C THR A 201 7.84 -33.95 -7.28
N TYR A 202 6.77 -34.24 -8.00
CA TYR A 202 6.59 -35.55 -8.64
C TYR A 202 7.55 -35.71 -9.82
N VAL A 203 8.09 -36.93 -9.97
CA VAL A 203 9.02 -37.33 -11.06
C VAL A 203 8.24 -37.89 -12.27
N GLU A 204 6.97 -38.21 -12.05
CA GLU A 204 6.03 -38.76 -13.01
C GLU A 204 4.73 -37.93 -12.96
N ARG A 205 3.98 -37.89 -14.06
CA ARG A 205 2.78 -37.05 -14.18
C ARG A 205 1.69 -37.52 -13.20
N VAL A 206 1.12 -36.61 -12.42
CA VAL A 206 0.04 -36.90 -11.46
C VAL A 206 -1.20 -36.05 -11.74
N ASP A 207 -2.36 -36.70 -11.87
CA ASP A 207 -3.64 -36.00 -12.05
C ASP A 207 -4.14 -35.34 -10.74
N LEU A 208 -3.71 -34.10 -10.54
CA LEU A 208 -4.04 -33.26 -9.38
C LEU A 208 -5.33 -32.41 -9.58
N GLU A 209 -6.24 -32.80 -10.49
CA GLU A 209 -7.41 -31.99 -10.86
C GLU A 209 -8.42 -31.73 -9.71
N LEU A 210 -8.19 -30.64 -8.99
CA LEU A 210 -9.10 -30.05 -8.00
C LEU A 210 -9.29 -28.57 -8.32
N CYS A 211 -10.53 -28.08 -8.30
CA CYS A 211 -10.84 -26.67 -8.47
C CYS A 211 -10.78 -25.94 -7.12
N ASP A 212 -10.03 -24.84 -7.06
CA ASP A 212 -10.03 -23.96 -5.89
C ASP A 212 -11.30 -23.09 -5.84
N VAL A 213 -11.67 -22.74 -4.63
CA VAL A 213 -12.83 -21.94 -4.23
C VAL A 213 -12.39 -20.76 -3.36
N GLU A 214 -11.22 -20.85 -2.73
CA GLU A 214 -10.69 -19.89 -1.74
C GLU A 214 -9.57 -18.99 -2.28
N GLU A 215 -9.31 -19.00 -3.59
CA GLU A 215 -8.64 -17.88 -4.28
C GLU A 215 -9.53 -16.62 -4.21
N GLY A 216 -9.45 -15.97 -3.04
CA GLY A 216 -10.03 -14.68 -2.74
C GLY A 216 -9.14 -13.57 -3.27
N GLU A 217 -9.75 -12.66 -4.02
CA GLU A 217 -9.10 -11.44 -4.50
C GLU A 217 -8.50 -10.66 -3.32
N GLN A 218 -7.27 -10.19 -3.51
CA GLN A 218 -6.57 -9.43 -2.48
C GLN A 218 -7.34 -8.13 -2.20
N PRO A 219 -7.47 -7.69 -0.93
CA PRO A 219 -8.24 -6.50 -0.61
C PRO A 219 -7.61 -5.27 -1.28
N GLU A 220 -8.34 -4.64 -2.21
CA GLU A 220 -7.86 -3.52 -3.01
C GLU A 220 -7.27 -2.41 -2.12
N GLY A 221 -5.94 -2.31 -2.15
CA GLY A 221 -5.17 -1.53 -1.19
C GLY A 221 -3.66 -1.78 -1.33
N GLU A 222 -3.30 -3.04 -1.58
CA GLU A 222 -1.98 -3.52 -2.03
C GLU A 222 -2.22 -4.55 -3.15
N GLN A 223 -1.70 -4.32 -4.37
CA GLN A 223 -1.79 -5.25 -5.51
C GLN A 223 -0.38 -5.74 -5.90
N PRO A 224 -0.13 -7.05 -5.84
CA PRO A 224 0.50 -7.79 -6.93
C PRO A 224 -0.57 -8.37 -7.89
N GLN A 225 -0.33 -8.26 -9.20
CA GLN A 225 -1.31 -8.64 -10.22
C GLN A 225 -1.06 -10.04 -10.79
N GLN A 226 -1.99 -10.97 -10.54
CA GLN A 226 -2.18 -12.19 -11.34
C GLN A 226 -3.31 -11.90 -12.35
N GLU A 227 -3.06 -11.91 -13.66
CA GLU A 227 -3.00 -13.10 -14.54
C GLU A 227 -4.37 -13.74 -14.80
N GLN A 228 -4.90 -13.44 -15.99
CA GLN A 228 -5.92 -14.25 -16.68
C GLN A 228 -5.36 -14.60 -18.05
N THR A 229 -5.13 -15.89 -18.30
CA THR A 229 -4.48 -16.38 -19.52
C THR A 229 -5.52 -16.96 -20.47
N GLN A 230 -5.89 -16.21 -21.51
CA GLN A 230 -6.69 -16.73 -22.62
C GLN A 230 -5.75 -17.32 -23.68
N GLN A 231 -5.96 -18.58 -24.05
CA GLN A 231 -5.21 -19.25 -25.12
C GLN A 231 -6.05 -19.26 -26.41
N PRO A 232 -5.49 -18.86 -27.57
CA PRO A 232 -6.08 -19.17 -28.87
C PRO A 232 -5.72 -20.60 -29.30
N GLU A 233 -6.63 -21.26 -30.00
CA GLU A 233 -6.42 -22.61 -30.55
C GLU A 233 -5.62 -22.57 -31.86
N GLY A 234 -4.79 -23.58 -32.10
CA GLY A 234 -4.00 -23.73 -33.33
C GLY A 234 -3.12 -24.98 -33.29
N GLU A 235 -3.45 -25.99 -34.09
CA GLU A 235 -2.72 -27.26 -34.13
C GLU A 235 -1.53 -27.22 -35.10
N GLN A 236 -0.34 -27.65 -34.64
CA GLN A 236 0.63 -28.43 -35.42
C GLN A 236 1.70 -29.07 -34.49
N PRO A 237 2.49 -30.07 -34.95
CA PRO A 237 2.95 -31.15 -34.08
C PRO A 237 4.15 -30.81 -33.19
N ARG A 238 4.08 -31.26 -31.93
CA ARG A 238 5.18 -31.15 -30.96
C ARG A 238 6.26 -32.20 -31.23
N LYS A 239 7.53 -31.79 -31.17
CA LYS A 239 8.64 -32.71 -30.85
C LYS A 239 8.46 -33.25 -29.43
N ALA A 240 9.02 -34.43 -29.14
CA ALA A 240 8.91 -35.07 -27.83
C ALA A 240 9.43 -34.16 -26.70
N ALA A 241 8.75 -34.19 -25.55
CA ALA A 241 9.02 -33.30 -24.42
C ALA A 241 9.49 -34.07 -23.18
N GLU A 242 10.44 -33.48 -22.44
CA GLU A 242 10.70 -33.85 -21.05
C GLU A 242 9.75 -33.08 -20.13
N PRO A 243 9.07 -33.73 -19.17
CA PRO A 243 8.33 -33.05 -18.12
C PRO A 243 9.14 -32.99 -16.82
N VAL A 244 9.36 -31.78 -16.30
CA VAL A 244 9.68 -31.56 -14.89
C VAL A 244 8.55 -30.72 -14.31
N GLU A 245 7.71 -31.32 -13.47
CA GLU A 245 6.57 -30.62 -12.87
C GLU A 245 7.02 -29.65 -11.76
N ALA A 246 6.24 -28.59 -11.55
CA ALA A 246 6.53 -27.61 -10.50
C ALA A 246 6.36 -28.22 -9.09
N PRO A 247 7.13 -27.76 -8.07
CA PRO A 247 6.94 -28.18 -6.69
C PRO A 247 5.56 -27.75 -6.15
N VAL A 248 4.86 -28.67 -5.49
CA VAL A 248 3.53 -28.46 -4.88
C VAL A 248 3.64 -28.60 -3.36
N LEU A 249 2.86 -27.80 -2.62
CA LEU A 249 2.76 -27.91 -1.15
C LEU A 249 1.72 -28.99 -0.78
N TRP A 250 2.09 -29.87 0.16
CA TRP A 250 1.35 -31.09 0.47
C TRP A 250 1.13 -31.26 1.98
N ASP A 251 -0.05 -31.76 2.36
CA ASP A 251 -0.38 -32.06 3.74
C ASP A 251 0.52 -33.19 4.27
N MET A 252 1.09 -33.05 5.46
CA MET A 252 1.91 -34.11 6.08
C MET A 252 1.13 -35.44 6.24
N GLY A 253 -0.19 -35.36 6.40
CA GLY A 253 -1.09 -36.52 6.52
C GLY A 253 -1.66 -37.05 5.20
N ALA A 254 -1.50 -36.36 4.07
CA ALA A 254 -2.00 -36.84 2.78
C ALA A 254 -1.08 -37.93 2.20
N PRO A 255 -1.63 -38.98 1.56
CA PRO A 255 -0.82 -39.94 0.82
C PRO A 255 -0.10 -39.30 -0.38
N LEU A 256 1.01 -39.90 -0.79
CA LEU A 256 1.74 -39.57 -2.01
C LEU A 256 1.12 -40.30 -3.20
N LEU A 257 1.04 -39.62 -4.35
CA LEU A 257 0.36 -40.11 -5.56
C LEU A 257 1.32 -40.69 -6.61
N GLY A 258 2.62 -40.68 -6.34
CA GLY A 258 3.67 -41.08 -7.27
C GLY A 258 5.06 -40.91 -6.66
N SER A 259 6.07 -41.33 -7.41
CA SER A 259 7.48 -41.16 -7.08
C SER A 259 7.86 -39.69 -7.13
N CYS A 260 8.57 -39.21 -6.12
CA CYS A 260 8.73 -37.78 -5.88
C CYS A 260 10.02 -37.42 -5.13
N LYS A 261 10.37 -36.13 -5.18
CA LYS A 261 11.35 -35.50 -4.30
C LYS A 261 10.59 -34.77 -3.19
N ILE A 262 11.04 -34.91 -1.93
CA ILE A 262 10.38 -34.30 -0.77
C ILE A 262 11.36 -33.46 0.03
N GLU A 263 10.91 -32.24 0.33
CA GLU A 263 11.48 -31.32 1.30
C GLU A 263 10.47 -31.10 2.43
N PHE A 264 10.95 -31.10 3.68
CA PHE A 264 10.13 -30.94 4.88
C PHE A 264 10.19 -29.51 5.39
N LEU A 265 9.07 -28.78 5.36
CA LEU A 265 9.02 -27.37 5.71
C LEU A 265 8.52 -27.18 7.15
N ASN A 266 9.33 -26.53 7.99
CA ASN A 266 8.95 -26.09 9.34
C ASN A 266 8.55 -24.60 9.36
N VAL A 267 8.37 -24.03 10.55
CA VAL A 267 7.90 -22.64 10.74
C VAL A 267 8.87 -21.54 10.29
N GLU A 268 10.09 -21.88 9.83
CA GLU A 268 11.06 -20.88 9.37
C GLU A 268 10.75 -20.43 7.92
N HIS A 269 10.24 -21.33 7.08
CA HIS A 269 9.89 -21.10 5.68
C HIS A 269 8.56 -20.33 5.53
N GLU A 270 8.49 -19.34 4.63
CA GLU A 270 7.29 -18.50 4.47
C GLU A 270 6.03 -19.26 4.02
N GLU A 271 6.18 -20.25 3.13
CA GLU A 271 5.08 -21.11 2.66
C GLU A 271 4.44 -21.88 3.82
N ALA A 272 5.25 -22.43 4.71
CA ALA A 272 4.78 -23.15 5.89
C ALA A 272 4.19 -22.21 6.96
N LYS A 273 4.68 -20.96 7.08
CA LYS A 273 4.01 -19.91 7.88
C LYS A 273 2.62 -19.58 7.34
N LYS A 274 2.47 -19.43 6.01
CA LYS A 274 1.16 -19.21 5.35
C LYS A 274 0.21 -20.38 5.64
N ALA A 275 0.65 -21.63 5.44
CA ALA A 275 -0.16 -22.81 5.77
C ALA A 275 -0.54 -22.91 7.26
N PHE A 276 0.37 -22.53 8.17
CA PHE A 276 0.12 -22.47 9.61
C PHE A 276 -0.93 -21.41 9.99
N TRP A 277 -0.84 -20.20 9.42
CA TRP A 277 -1.84 -19.15 9.66
C TRP A 277 -3.18 -19.43 8.97
N HIS A 278 -3.20 -20.05 7.80
CA HIS A 278 -4.43 -20.53 7.14
C HIS A 278 -5.13 -21.61 7.97
N SER A 279 -4.38 -22.59 8.49
CA SER A 279 -4.90 -23.56 9.46
C SER A 279 -5.42 -22.90 10.73
N SER A 280 -4.77 -21.82 11.17
CA SER A 280 -5.21 -21.04 12.33
C SER A 280 -6.48 -20.23 12.04
N ALA A 281 -6.69 -19.79 10.80
CA ALA A 281 -7.94 -19.20 10.35
C ALA A 281 -9.09 -20.20 10.46
N HIS A 282 -8.89 -21.47 10.11
CA HIS A 282 -9.94 -22.50 10.26
C HIS A 282 -10.30 -22.77 11.74
N ILE A 283 -9.33 -22.70 12.66
CA ILE A 283 -9.59 -22.77 14.11
C ILE A 283 -10.38 -21.53 14.58
N LEU A 284 -10.13 -20.35 14.01
CA LEU A 284 -10.94 -19.15 14.24
C LEU A 284 -12.35 -19.29 13.67
N GLY A 285 -12.50 -19.74 12.43
CA GLY A 285 -13.80 -20.03 11.80
C GLY A 285 -14.65 -20.96 12.66
N SER A 286 -14.08 -22.09 13.08
CA SER A 286 -14.71 -23.01 14.05
C SER A 286 -15.15 -22.32 15.34
N SER A 287 -14.36 -21.37 15.84
CA SER A 287 -14.67 -20.65 17.09
C SER A 287 -15.79 -19.64 16.89
N LEU A 288 -15.81 -18.92 15.76
CA LEU A 288 -16.85 -17.93 15.42
C LEU A 288 -18.18 -18.60 15.09
N GLU A 289 -18.19 -19.67 14.29
CA GLU A 289 -19.39 -20.43 13.95
C GLU A 289 -20.03 -21.05 15.19
N LYS A 290 -19.22 -21.59 16.11
CA LYS A 290 -19.71 -22.18 17.37
C LYS A 290 -20.22 -21.14 18.37
N LEU A 291 -19.65 -19.93 18.42
CA LEU A 291 -20.05 -18.89 19.38
C LEU A 291 -21.20 -18.00 18.90
N PHE A 292 -21.33 -17.79 17.58
CA PHE A 292 -22.29 -16.82 17.02
C PHE A 292 -23.25 -17.43 16.00
N GLY A 293 -22.96 -18.62 15.46
CA GLY A 293 -23.81 -19.28 14.46
C GLY A 293 -23.96 -18.55 13.12
N GLY A 294 -23.15 -17.52 12.88
CA GLY A 294 -23.11 -16.77 11.63
C GLY A 294 -22.60 -17.60 10.44
N TYR A 295 -22.91 -17.14 9.23
CA TYR A 295 -22.45 -17.78 8.01
C TYR A 295 -21.03 -17.32 7.66
N LEU A 296 -20.06 -18.22 7.84
CA LEU A 296 -18.66 -18.02 7.49
C LEU A 296 -18.49 -17.87 5.97
N THR A 297 -17.61 -16.97 5.53
CA THR A 297 -17.40 -16.70 4.09
C THR A 297 -15.96 -17.01 3.62
N ILE A 298 -14.95 -16.21 3.99
CA ILE A 298 -13.54 -16.39 3.57
C ILE A 298 -12.57 -16.19 4.74
N GLY A 299 -11.48 -16.97 4.78
CA GLY A 299 -10.48 -16.93 5.85
C GLY A 299 -9.02 -17.11 5.42
N PRO A 300 -8.49 -16.25 4.54
CA PRO A 300 -7.13 -16.40 4.02
C PRO A 300 -6.05 -16.02 5.06
N PRO A 301 -4.83 -16.60 4.94
CA PRO A 301 -3.66 -16.10 5.64
C PRO A 301 -3.26 -14.71 5.12
N LEU A 302 -2.58 -13.94 5.95
CA LEU A 302 -1.96 -12.67 5.59
C LEU A 302 -0.43 -12.79 5.58
N LYS A 303 0.26 -11.72 5.19
CA LYS A 303 1.71 -11.58 5.37
C LYS A 303 2.13 -11.63 6.85
N GLU A 304 1.24 -11.22 7.75
CA GLU A 304 1.34 -11.43 9.19
C GLU A 304 -0.03 -11.83 9.75
N GLY A 305 -0.14 -13.03 10.33
CA GLY A 305 -1.38 -13.55 10.87
C GLY A 305 -2.42 -13.90 9.80
N PHE A 306 -3.70 -13.71 10.12
CA PHE A 306 -4.83 -14.09 9.27
C PHE A 306 -6.09 -13.28 9.63
N TYR A 307 -7.15 -13.42 8.84
CA TYR A 307 -8.49 -13.01 9.24
C TYR A 307 -9.53 -14.08 8.94
N TYR A 308 -10.74 -13.91 9.45
CA TYR A 308 -11.91 -14.66 9.02
C TYR A 308 -13.14 -13.75 8.93
N ASP A 309 -13.89 -13.84 7.83
CA ASP A 309 -15.15 -13.12 7.61
C ASP A 309 -16.38 -13.97 7.96
N ILE A 310 -17.31 -13.37 8.70
CA ILE A 310 -18.58 -13.99 9.09
C ILE A 310 -19.77 -13.03 8.91
N TYR A 311 -20.85 -13.51 8.31
CA TYR A 311 -22.12 -12.81 8.23
C TYR A 311 -22.95 -13.05 9.50
N LEU A 312 -23.40 -11.97 10.13
CA LEU A 312 -24.08 -11.96 11.42
C LEU A 312 -25.37 -11.12 11.43
N GLY A 313 -25.86 -10.72 10.24
CA GLY A 313 -26.96 -9.76 10.10
C GLY A 313 -26.64 -8.45 10.84
N ASP A 314 -27.57 -7.96 11.65
CA ASP A 314 -27.39 -6.74 12.46
C ASP A 314 -26.39 -6.89 13.62
N PHE A 315 -25.98 -8.11 13.99
CA PHE A 315 -25.08 -8.33 15.13
C PHE A 315 -23.63 -8.03 14.79
N SER A 316 -22.99 -7.16 15.58
CA SER A 316 -21.59 -6.77 15.42
C SER A 316 -20.69 -7.34 16.53
N ILE A 317 -19.48 -7.76 16.17
CA ILE A 317 -18.49 -8.23 17.13
C ILE A 317 -17.84 -7.04 17.83
N THR A 318 -17.63 -7.14 19.14
CA THR A 318 -17.02 -6.10 19.97
C THR A 318 -15.84 -6.65 20.77
N ASN A 319 -15.02 -5.77 21.34
CA ASN A 319 -13.86 -6.12 22.17
C ASN A 319 -14.22 -7.04 23.37
N GLU A 320 -15.45 -6.96 23.88
CA GLU A 320 -15.94 -7.80 24.98
C GLU A 320 -16.06 -9.27 24.56
N HIS A 321 -16.34 -9.53 23.27
CA HIS A 321 -16.43 -10.88 22.72
C HIS A 321 -15.05 -11.51 22.46
N TYR A 322 -13.97 -10.72 22.34
CA TYR A 322 -12.64 -11.23 21.97
C TYR A 322 -12.17 -12.33 22.92
N LYS A 323 -12.40 -12.16 24.24
CA LYS A 323 -12.02 -13.17 25.22
C LYS A 323 -12.82 -14.47 25.06
N LYS A 324 -14.12 -14.42 24.73
CA LYS A 324 -14.90 -15.64 24.43
C LYS A 324 -14.30 -16.39 23.23
N VAL A 325 -13.93 -15.67 22.17
CA VAL A 325 -13.30 -16.26 20.97
C VAL A 325 -11.93 -16.86 21.31
N GLU A 326 -11.11 -16.19 22.11
CA GLU A 326 -9.81 -16.70 22.57
C GLU A 326 -9.94 -17.93 23.49
N ASP A 327 -10.91 -17.93 24.40
CA ASP A 327 -11.19 -19.05 25.29
C ASP A 327 -11.75 -20.27 24.52
N GLU A 328 -12.54 -20.09 23.45
CA GLU A 328 -13.05 -21.18 22.59
C GLU A 328 -11.96 -21.74 21.67
N PHE A 329 -11.19 -20.88 21.00
CA PHE A 329 -10.01 -21.26 20.21
C PHE A 329 -9.03 -22.06 21.08
N SER A 330 -8.86 -21.66 22.34
CA SER A 330 -8.05 -22.37 23.35
C SER A 330 -8.60 -23.72 23.81
N LYS A 331 -9.88 -24.05 23.55
CA LYS A 331 -10.42 -25.42 23.76
C LYS A 331 -10.02 -26.30 22.58
N LEU A 332 -10.25 -25.84 21.35
CA LEU A 332 -9.94 -26.59 20.14
C LEU A 332 -8.43 -26.86 19.94
N ILE A 333 -7.54 -25.99 20.46
CA ILE A 333 -6.10 -26.30 20.59
C ILE A 333 -5.87 -27.49 21.55
N LYS A 334 -6.52 -27.49 22.73
CA LYS A 334 -6.32 -28.51 23.79
C LYS A 334 -6.91 -29.87 23.41
N GLU A 335 -7.98 -29.87 22.63
CA GLU A 335 -8.54 -31.07 22.00
C GLU A 335 -7.57 -31.70 20.99
N ASN A 336 -6.59 -30.93 20.47
CA ASN A 336 -5.58 -31.37 19.51
C ASN A 336 -6.18 -32.11 18.30
N ALA A 337 -7.32 -31.62 17.80
CA ALA A 337 -8.00 -32.19 16.65
C ALA A 337 -7.07 -32.26 15.43
N GLU A 338 -7.12 -33.36 14.69
CA GLU A 338 -6.42 -33.49 13.41
C GLU A 338 -7.23 -32.82 12.28
N PHE A 339 -6.54 -32.35 11.25
CA PHE A 339 -7.16 -31.82 10.03
C PHE A 339 -7.42 -32.97 9.04
N GLU A 340 -8.69 -33.20 8.70
CA GLU A 340 -9.12 -34.30 7.83
C GLU A 340 -9.51 -33.77 6.45
N LYS A 341 -8.70 -34.03 5.42
CA LYS A 341 -9.00 -33.70 4.02
C LYS A 341 -9.95 -34.73 3.40
N LEU A 342 -10.96 -34.27 2.67
CA LEU A 342 -11.86 -35.11 1.88
C LEU A 342 -12.04 -34.51 0.48
N ILE A 343 -11.94 -35.32 -0.57
CA ILE A 343 -12.18 -34.90 -1.95
C ILE A 343 -13.63 -35.21 -2.31
N CYS A 344 -14.35 -34.21 -2.83
CA CYS A 344 -15.79 -34.23 -3.06
C CYS A 344 -16.14 -33.69 -4.45
N THR A 345 -17.26 -34.13 -5.03
CA THR A 345 -17.81 -33.51 -6.24
C THR A 345 -18.55 -32.20 -5.92
N LYS A 346 -18.87 -31.40 -6.95
CA LYS A 346 -19.66 -30.17 -6.80
C LYS A 346 -21.00 -30.42 -6.09
N GLU A 347 -21.66 -31.54 -6.38
CA GLU A 347 -22.95 -31.92 -5.80
C GLU A 347 -22.81 -32.33 -4.33
N GLU A 348 -21.76 -33.08 -4.00
CA GLU A 348 -21.44 -33.52 -2.64
C GLU A 348 -21.14 -32.31 -1.72
N VAL A 349 -20.50 -31.24 -2.22
CA VAL A 349 -20.29 -30.00 -1.44
C VAL A 349 -21.51 -29.06 -1.42
N MET A 350 -22.31 -29.01 -2.49
CA MET A 350 -23.58 -28.26 -2.51
C MET A 350 -24.56 -28.75 -1.43
N ASP A 351 -24.63 -30.07 -1.21
CA ASP A 351 -25.45 -30.64 -0.14
C ASP A 351 -24.87 -30.34 1.25
N LEU A 352 -23.54 -30.40 1.40
CA LEU A 352 -22.84 -30.16 2.67
C LEU A 352 -22.99 -28.72 3.17
N PHE A 353 -22.95 -27.73 2.26
CA PHE A 353 -23.06 -26.30 2.59
C PHE A 353 -24.44 -25.68 2.32
N GLN A 354 -25.48 -26.51 2.14
CA GLN A 354 -26.88 -26.11 1.85
C GLN A 354 -27.46 -25.01 2.77
N TYR A 355 -26.94 -24.88 4.00
CA TYR A 355 -27.35 -23.89 5.00
C TYR A 355 -26.70 -22.50 4.83
N ASN A 356 -25.56 -22.41 4.13
CA ASN A 356 -24.72 -21.21 4.04
C ASN A 356 -24.83 -20.58 2.64
N PRO A 357 -25.51 -19.44 2.48
CA PRO A 357 -25.70 -18.82 1.17
C PRO A 357 -24.37 -18.45 0.49
N PHE A 358 -23.40 -17.91 1.23
CA PHE A 358 -22.13 -17.43 0.67
C PHE A 358 -21.25 -18.56 0.14
N LYS A 359 -21.13 -19.68 0.88
CA LYS A 359 -20.38 -20.86 0.38
C LYS A 359 -21.10 -21.51 -0.81
N LEU A 360 -22.44 -21.50 -0.88
CA LEU A 360 -23.18 -21.95 -2.08
C LEU A 360 -22.94 -21.06 -3.32
N GLU A 361 -22.82 -19.75 -3.14
CA GLU A 361 -22.49 -18.80 -4.21
C GLU A 361 -21.08 -19.05 -4.77
N LEU A 362 -20.11 -19.27 -3.88
CA LEU A 362 -18.74 -19.65 -4.26
C LEU A 362 -18.71 -21.00 -5.01
N ILE A 363 -19.33 -22.06 -4.48
CA ILE A 363 -19.38 -23.39 -5.12
C ILE A 363 -19.94 -23.28 -6.55
N ARG A 364 -21.06 -22.55 -6.73
CA ARG A 364 -21.71 -22.40 -8.04
C ARG A 364 -20.80 -21.73 -9.06
N THR A 365 -20.07 -20.69 -8.62
CA THR A 365 -19.30 -19.78 -9.48
C THR A 365 -17.89 -20.28 -9.78
N LYS A 366 -17.20 -20.89 -8.80
CA LYS A 366 -15.80 -21.30 -8.89
C LYS A 366 -15.59 -22.75 -9.33
N ILE A 367 -16.55 -23.65 -9.09
CA ILE A 367 -16.42 -25.08 -9.47
C ILE A 367 -17.23 -25.37 -10.75
N PRO A 368 -16.61 -25.81 -11.86
CA PRO A 368 -17.32 -26.31 -13.03
C PRO A 368 -18.12 -27.59 -12.73
N GLU A 369 -19.13 -27.90 -13.54
CA GLU A 369 -19.89 -29.15 -13.38
C GLU A 369 -19.01 -30.37 -13.66
N GLY A 370 -19.22 -31.47 -12.92
CA GLY A 370 -18.42 -32.69 -13.00
C GLY A 370 -17.00 -32.61 -12.41
N LYS A 371 -16.47 -31.41 -12.11
CA LYS A 371 -15.17 -31.24 -11.43
C LYS A 371 -15.28 -31.47 -9.92
N LYS A 372 -14.12 -31.70 -9.30
CA LYS A 372 -13.95 -32.00 -7.87
C LYS A 372 -13.28 -30.83 -7.14
N THR A 373 -13.47 -30.77 -5.84
CA THR A 373 -12.73 -29.89 -4.91
C THR A 373 -12.42 -30.67 -3.63
N SER A 374 -11.80 -30.03 -2.64
CA SER A 374 -11.68 -30.61 -1.30
C SER A 374 -12.35 -29.79 -0.21
N VAL A 375 -12.73 -30.50 0.85
CA VAL A 375 -13.15 -29.94 2.12
C VAL A 375 -12.23 -30.44 3.24
N TYR A 376 -12.04 -29.61 4.26
CA TYR A 376 -11.31 -29.98 5.47
C TYR A 376 -12.20 -29.92 6.69
N LYS A 377 -12.18 -30.98 7.49
CA LYS A 377 -12.76 -31.02 8.83
C LYS A 377 -11.68 -30.75 9.88
N CYS A 378 -12.01 -29.91 10.86
CA CYS A 378 -11.20 -29.59 12.03
C CYS A 378 -12.11 -29.63 13.26
N GLY A 379 -12.04 -30.71 14.05
CA GLY A 379 -12.99 -30.95 15.14
C GLY A 379 -14.43 -31.06 14.61
N ASN A 380 -15.29 -30.11 15.00
CA ASN A 380 -16.69 -29.99 14.56
C ASN A 380 -16.89 -29.03 13.36
N PHE A 381 -15.85 -28.29 12.98
CA PHE A 381 -15.88 -27.39 11.84
C PHE A 381 -15.52 -28.12 10.55
N ILE A 382 -16.16 -27.75 9.44
CA ILE A 382 -15.92 -28.31 8.11
C ILE A 382 -16.00 -27.17 7.10
N ASP A 383 -15.03 -27.07 6.21
CA ASP A 383 -14.94 -25.99 5.23
C ASP A 383 -14.43 -26.42 3.85
N LEU A 384 -14.74 -25.64 2.81
CA LEU A 384 -14.16 -25.73 1.46
C LEU A 384 -12.77 -25.13 1.44
N CYS A 385 -11.77 -25.90 1.01
CA CYS A 385 -10.37 -25.47 0.97
C CYS A 385 -9.49 -26.52 0.25
N LEU A 386 -8.48 -26.09 -0.51
CA LEU A 386 -7.44 -26.98 -1.08
C LEU A 386 -6.26 -27.27 -0.14
N GLY A 387 -6.01 -26.38 0.82
CA GLY A 387 -4.94 -26.47 1.81
C GLY A 387 -3.55 -26.15 1.21
N PRO A 388 -2.46 -26.75 1.73
CA PRO A 388 -2.41 -27.75 2.80
C PRO A 388 -2.62 -27.15 4.20
N HIS A 389 -2.98 -28.02 5.14
CA HIS A 389 -3.08 -27.68 6.56
C HIS A 389 -2.02 -28.38 7.42
N ILE A 390 -1.78 -27.81 8.61
CA ILE A 390 -0.96 -28.44 9.65
C ILE A 390 -1.67 -29.69 10.19
N LYS A 391 -0.91 -30.71 10.58
CA LYS A 391 -1.48 -32.01 11.00
C LYS A 391 -2.54 -31.90 12.11
N SER A 392 -2.33 -31.07 13.14
CA SER A 392 -3.27 -30.90 14.25
C SER A 392 -3.27 -29.49 14.85
N THR A 393 -4.39 -29.12 15.47
CA THR A 393 -4.61 -27.81 16.10
C THR A 393 -3.64 -27.52 17.25
N GLY A 394 -3.13 -28.56 17.92
CA GLY A 394 -2.18 -28.44 19.04
C GLY A 394 -0.82 -27.83 18.70
N LYS A 395 -0.52 -27.57 17.41
CA LYS A 395 0.64 -26.76 17.00
C LYS A 395 0.41 -25.25 17.16
N ALA A 396 -0.84 -24.76 17.11
CA ALA A 396 -1.18 -23.33 17.17
C ALA A 396 -1.30 -22.79 18.61
N LYS A 397 -0.34 -23.11 19.48
CA LYS A 397 -0.48 -23.07 20.96
C LYS A 397 -0.75 -21.71 21.59
N ALA A 398 -0.42 -20.62 20.90
CA ALA A 398 -0.64 -19.26 21.38
C ALA A 398 -1.43 -18.47 20.33
N PHE A 399 -2.59 -17.92 20.73
CA PHE A 399 -3.51 -17.17 19.87
C PHE A 399 -3.88 -15.83 20.49
N LYS A 400 -4.15 -14.82 19.65
CA LYS A 400 -4.74 -13.53 20.05
C LYS A 400 -5.64 -12.96 18.96
N VAL A 401 -6.80 -12.42 19.34
CA VAL A 401 -7.61 -11.55 18.48
C VAL A 401 -7.00 -10.14 18.52
N LEU A 402 -6.63 -9.61 17.36
CA LEU A 402 -5.95 -8.32 17.24
C LEU A 402 -6.94 -7.15 17.10
N LYS A 403 -7.97 -7.33 16.28
CA LYS A 403 -9.02 -6.35 15.96
C LYS A 403 -10.18 -7.03 15.22
N ASN A 404 -11.31 -6.34 15.10
CA ASN A 404 -12.31 -6.61 14.08
C ASN A 404 -12.63 -5.36 13.26
N SER A 405 -13.21 -5.55 12.08
CA SER A 405 -13.74 -4.47 11.23
C SER A 405 -14.99 -4.94 10.49
N ALA A 406 -15.72 -4.00 9.89
CA ALA A 406 -16.62 -4.35 8.79
C ALA A 406 -15.78 -4.72 7.54
N ALA A 407 -16.35 -5.57 6.70
CA ALA A 407 -15.96 -5.84 5.32
C ALA A 407 -17.25 -5.93 4.47
N TYR A 408 -17.12 -6.03 3.16
CA TYR A 408 -18.24 -6.27 2.25
C TYR A 408 -18.02 -7.55 1.46
N TRP A 409 -19.10 -8.27 1.17
CA TRP A 409 -19.03 -9.50 0.38
C TRP A 409 -18.48 -9.22 -1.04
N LEU A 410 -17.41 -9.94 -1.42
CA LEU A 410 -16.63 -9.69 -2.65
C LEU A 410 -16.15 -8.23 -2.79
N GLY A 411 -15.85 -7.55 -1.67
CA GLY A 411 -15.35 -6.17 -1.63
C GLY A 411 -16.36 -5.06 -2.02
N ASN A 412 -17.44 -5.43 -2.70
CA ASN A 412 -18.43 -4.51 -3.26
C ASN A 412 -19.37 -3.95 -2.19
N LYS A 413 -19.34 -2.62 -2.01
CA LYS A 413 -20.15 -1.88 -1.01
C LYS A 413 -21.67 -2.03 -1.17
N ASN A 414 -22.14 -2.50 -2.33
CA ASN A 414 -23.57 -2.76 -2.58
C ASN A 414 -24.02 -4.15 -2.08
N ASN A 415 -23.07 -5.02 -1.68
CA ASN A 415 -23.34 -6.35 -1.16
C ASN A 415 -23.41 -6.35 0.38
N GLU A 416 -23.71 -7.53 0.96
CA GLU A 416 -23.81 -7.73 2.40
C GLU A 416 -22.60 -7.24 3.20
N SER A 417 -22.88 -6.65 4.37
CA SER A 417 -21.89 -6.29 5.37
C SER A 417 -21.45 -7.53 6.15
N LEU A 418 -20.13 -7.73 6.28
CA LEU A 418 -19.51 -8.86 6.95
C LEU A 418 -18.70 -8.37 8.16
N GLN A 419 -18.63 -9.19 9.22
CA GLN A 419 -17.75 -8.95 10.36
C GLN A 419 -16.42 -9.68 10.09
N ARG A 420 -15.34 -8.91 9.89
CA ARG A 420 -13.97 -9.42 9.70
C ARG A 420 -13.23 -9.46 11.03
N VAL A 421 -12.82 -10.64 11.49
CA VAL A 421 -12.06 -10.83 12.73
C VAL A 421 -10.60 -11.15 12.38
N TYR A 422 -9.66 -10.34 12.87
CA TYR A 422 -8.22 -10.53 12.64
C TYR A 422 -7.58 -11.27 13.81
N GLY A 423 -6.79 -12.29 13.50
CA GLY A 423 -6.08 -13.12 14.47
C GLY A 423 -4.60 -13.27 14.14
N ILE A 424 -3.82 -13.61 15.16
CA ILE A 424 -2.46 -14.14 14.98
C ILE A 424 -2.22 -15.33 15.90
N THR A 425 -1.46 -16.29 15.40
CA THR A 425 -1.01 -17.46 16.16
C THR A 425 0.51 -17.63 16.09
N PHE A 426 1.04 -18.29 17.11
CA PHE A 426 2.44 -18.70 17.24
C PHE A 426 2.53 -20.10 17.86
N GLN A 427 3.67 -20.76 17.66
CA GLN A 427 3.92 -22.09 18.25
C GLN A 427 4.25 -22.00 19.75
N LYS A 428 4.80 -20.88 20.21
CA LYS A 428 5.19 -20.64 21.60
C LYS A 428 4.51 -19.38 22.15
N LYS A 429 4.22 -19.38 23.45
CA LYS A 429 3.64 -18.20 24.13
C LYS A 429 4.65 -17.04 24.26
N THR A 430 5.95 -17.33 24.25
CA THR A 430 7.01 -16.31 24.19
C THR A 430 6.89 -15.48 22.93
N GLU A 431 6.87 -16.14 21.76
CA GLU A 431 6.72 -15.51 20.44
C GLU A 431 5.50 -14.57 20.37
N LEU A 432 4.36 -15.00 20.94
CA LEU A 432 3.16 -14.15 21.03
C LEU A 432 3.37 -12.95 21.98
N ASN A 433 3.99 -13.13 23.14
CA ASN A 433 4.30 -12.03 24.05
C ASN A 433 5.26 -11.03 23.40
N ASP A 434 6.28 -11.52 22.68
CA ASP A 434 7.28 -10.70 22.00
C ASP A 434 6.64 -9.90 20.84
N TYR A 435 5.73 -10.51 20.08
CA TYR A 435 4.91 -9.83 19.08
C TYR A 435 3.98 -8.77 19.67
N LEU A 436 3.35 -9.05 20.82
CA LEU A 436 2.51 -8.07 21.52
C LEU A 436 3.32 -6.90 22.08
N ASN A 437 4.50 -7.16 22.64
CA ASN A 437 5.45 -6.12 23.07
C ASN A 437 5.88 -5.24 21.89
N PHE A 438 6.19 -5.86 20.74
CA PHE A 438 6.49 -5.16 19.49
C PHE A 438 5.32 -4.28 19.01
N LEU A 439 4.08 -4.78 19.02
CA LEU A 439 2.89 -3.99 18.69
C LEU A 439 2.67 -2.81 19.67
N GLU A 440 2.93 -2.99 20.96
CA GLU A 440 2.87 -1.88 21.92
C GLU A 440 3.94 -0.82 21.67
N GLU A 441 5.18 -1.21 21.40
CA GLU A 441 6.27 -0.28 21.06
C GLU A 441 6.00 0.45 19.73
N ALA A 442 5.51 -0.26 18.71
CA ALA A 442 5.06 0.35 17.45
C ALA A 442 3.94 1.39 17.71
N LYS A 443 2.95 1.06 18.55
CA LYS A 443 1.84 1.95 18.91
C LYS A 443 2.29 3.18 19.73
N LYS A 444 3.33 3.06 20.56
CA LYS A 444 3.96 4.17 21.28
C LYS A 444 4.74 5.10 20.33
N ARG A 445 5.34 4.55 19.26
CA ARG A 445 6.13 5.28 18.25
C ARG A 445 5.28 5.92 17.14
N ASP A 446 4.12 5.34 16.84
CA ASP A 446 3.14 5.77 15.81
C ASP A 446 3.10 7.30 15.65
N HIS A 447 3.42 7.78 14.45
CA HIS A 447 3.56 9.20 14.14
C HIS A 447 2.28 9.99 14.42
N ARG A 448 1.10 9.36 14.39
CA ARG A 448 -0.20 9.99 14.68
C ARG A 448 -0.35 10.26 16.18
N ASN A 449 0.15 9.35 17.02
CA ASN A 449 0.17 9.50 18.47
C ASN A 449 1.25 10.50 18.91
N VAL A 450 2.47 10.34 18.40
CA VAL A 450 3.62 11.21 18.73
C VAL A 450 3.43 12.62 18.17
N GLY A 451 3.01 12.75 16.91
CA GLY A 451 2.75 14.04 16.25
C GLY A 451 1.61 14.84 16.89
N LYS A 452 0.57 14.16 17.41
CA LYS A 452 -0.47 14.81 18.22
C LYS A 452 0.08 15.26 19.59
N LYS A 453 0.87 14.42 20.26
CA LYS A 453 1.48 14.73 21.57
C LYS A 453 2.48 15.89 21.51
N LEU A 454 3.24 16.01 20.42
CA LEU A 454 4.25 17.05 20.22
C LEU A 454 3.75 18.24 19.38
N HIS A 455 2.44 18.29 19.07
CA HIS A 455 1.80 19.37 18.31
C HIS A 455 2.48 19.66 16.96
N PHE A 456 2.78 18.61 16.20
CA PHE A 456 3.38 18.71 14.86
C PHE A 456 2.31 18.92 13.77
N PHE A 457 1.18 18.22 13.83
CA PHE A 457 0.13 18.31 12.82
C PHE A 457 -1.22 17.79 13.33
N PHE A 458 -2.28 18.04 12.55
CA PHE A 458 -3.56 17.33 12.64
C PHE A 458 -4.13 17.04 11.24
N PHE A 459 -5.25 16.33 11.19
CA PHE A 459 -6.03 16.08 9.98
C PHE A 459 -7.50 16.36 10.29
N ASP A 460 -8.15 17.11 9.40
CA ASP A 460 -9.59 17.34 9.47
C ASP A 460 -10.31 16.47 8.44
N LYS A 461 -11.32 15.71 8.88
CA LYS A 461 -11.98 14.69 8.04
C LYS A 461 -13.03 15.27 7.11
N ASP A 462 -13.61 16.41 7.47
CA ASP A 462 -14.80 16.94 6.81
C ASP A 462 -14.42 18.07 5.83
N THR A 463 -13.38 18.84 6.17
CA THR A 463 -12.86 19.96 5.37
C THR A 463 -11.87 19.52 4.30
N SER A 464 -10.92 18.61 4.63
CA SER A 464 -9.90 18.14 3.67
C SER A 464 -9.33 16.77 4.06
N PRO A 465 -10.14 15.70 3.97
CA PRO A 465 -9.70 14.35 4.33
C PRO A 465 -8.49 13.94 3.48
N GLY A 466 -7.43 13.51 4.15
CA GLY A 466 -6.16 13.12 3.52
C GLY A 466 -5.20 14.28 3.24
N SER A 467 -5.53 15.51 3.61
CA SER A 467 -4.62 16.66 3.58
C SER A 467 -4.13 16.99 4.99
N CYS A 468 -2.82 17.17 5.16
CA CYS A 468 -2.24 17.42 6.48
C CYS A 468 -2.28 18.91 6.86
N PHE A 469 -2.78 19.22 8.05
CA PHE A 469 -2.65 20.54 8.66
C PHE A 469 -1.40 20.59 9.54
N TRP A 470 -0.30 21.07 8.96
CA TRP A 470 0.96 21.27 9.66
C TRP A 470 0.87 22.41 10.68
N LEU A 471 1.14 22.09 11.95
CA LEU A 471 1.26 23.08 13.04
C LEU A 471 2.69 23.65 13.07
N PRO A 472 2.97 24.77 13.77
CA PRO A 472 4.26 25.46 13.67
C PRO A 472 5.50 24.59 13.90
N HIS A 473 5.47 23.65 14.84
CA HIS A 473 6.58 22.72 15.05
C HIS A 473 6.74 21.69 13.91
N GLY A 474 5.65 21.21 13.31
CA GLY A 474 5.70 20.32 12.16
C GLY A 474 6.13 21.03 10.88
N ALA A 475 5.65 22.26 10.67
CA ALA A 475 6.07 23.11 9.56
C ALA A 475 7.58 23.43 9.60
N LYS A 476 8.15 23.64 10.79
CA LYS A 476 9.61 23.77 10.98
C LYS A 476 10.36 22.51 10.51
N ILE A 477 9.92 21.31 10.91
CA ILE A 477 10.52 20.03 10.47
C ILE A 477 10.43 19.88 8.94
N TYR A 478 9.25 20.12 8.38
CA TYR A 478 8.93 20.00 6.96
C TYR A 478 9.81 20.93 6.10
N ASN A 479 9.90 22.22 6.47
CA ASN A 479 10.73 23.20 5.75
C ASN A 479 12.22 22.86 5.89
N LYS A 480 12.69 22.50 7.10
CA LYS A 480 14.11 22.12 7.33
C LYS A 480 14.55 20.92 6.49
N LEU A 481 13.66 19.95 6.24
CA LEU A 481 13.93 18.84 5.31
C LEU A 481 14.08 19.35 3.87
N ILE A 482 13.13 20.13 3.37
CA ILE A 482 13.16 20.65 2.00
C ILE A 482 14.40 21.53 1.78
N ASP A 483 14.71 22.44 2.71
CA ASP A 483 15.84 23.35 2.59
C ASP A 483 17.20 22.66 2.86
N PHE A 484 17.20 21.47 3.47
CA PHE A 484 18.35 20.55 3.46
C PHE A 484 18.50 19.88 2.09
N VAL A 485 17.44 19.29 1.54
CA VAL A 485 17.48 18.60 0.24
C VAL A 485 17.83 19.57 -0.91
N ARG A 486 17.30 20.79 -0.91
CA ARG A 486 17.69 21.88 -1.83
C ARG A 486 19.19 22.17 -1.83
N ARG A 487 19.80 22.24 -0.64
CA ARG A 487 21.25 22.42 -0.48
C ARG A 487 22.01 21.24 -1.11
N GLU A 488 21.56 20.02 -0.85
CA GLU A 488 22.16 18.81 -1.42
C GLU A 488 21.96 18.67 -2.94
N TYR A 489 20.86 19.17 -3.49
CA TYR A 489 20.58 19.26 -4.92
C TYR A 489 21.52 20.25 -5.60
N ARG A 490 21.71 21.44 -5.00
CA ARG A 490 22.68 22.44 -5.47
C ARG A 490 24.12 21.93 -5.44
N ILE A 491 24.49 21.13 -4.43
CA ILE A 491 25.81 20.45 -4.36
C ILE A 491 26.02 19.45 -5.52
N ARG A 492 24.93 18.87 -6.06
CA ARG A 492 24.95 17.83 -7.10
C ARG A 492 24.51 18.32 -8.48
N LEU A 493 24.46 19.64 -8.69
CA LEU A 493 24.10 20.26 -9.98
C LEU A 493 22.73 19.79 -10.51
N TYR A 494 21.72 19.94 -9.66
CA TYR A 494 20.30 19.87 -9.99
C TYR A 494 19.69 21.28 -10.02
N ASP A 495 18.88 21.56 -11.03
CA ASP A 495 18.19 22.84 -11.22
C ASP A 495 16.77 22.77 -10.65
N GLU A 496 16.47 23.59 -9.63
CA GLU A 496 15.12 23.68 -9.05
C GLU A 496 14.18 24.44 -10.00
N VAL A 497 13.09 23.78 -10.40
CA VAL A 497 12.05 24.30 -11.28
C VAL A 497 10.70 24.32 -10.57
N ILE A 498 9.78 25.16 -11.05
CA ILE A 498 8.42 25.29 -10.53
C ILE A 498 7.44 25.03 -11.67
N THR A 499 6.68 23.93 -11.61
CA THR A 499 5.62 23.63 -12.58
C THR A 499 4.21 23.88 -12.03
N PRO A 500 3.22 24.20 -12.88
CA PRO A 500 1.82 24.37 -12.47
C PRO A 500 1.25 23.18 -11.67
N ASN A 501 0.28 23.46 -10.80
CA ASN A 501 -0.44 22.42 -10.04
C ASN A 501 -1.64 21.82 -10.80
N VAL A 502 -2.10 22.47 -11.86
CA VAL A 502 -3.25 22.10 -12.67
C VAL A 502 -2.84 22.07 -14.14
N PHE A 503 -3.20 21.01 -14.86
CA PHE A 503 -2.99 20.87 -16.30
C PHE A 503 -4.26 20.37 -16.98
N SER A 504 -4.43 20.72 -18.26
CA SER A 504 -5.51 20.15 -19.08
C SER A 504 -5.27 18.67 -19.31
N CYS A 505 -6.33 17.86 -19.30
CA CYS A 505 -6.19 16.40 -19.33
C CYS A 505 -5.54 15.83 -20.58
N ASP A 506 -5.40 16.62 -21.64
CA ASP A 506 -4.65 16.25 -22.85
C ASP A 506 -3.18 15.97 -22.56
N LEU A 507 -2.56 16.67 -21.59
CA LEU A 507 -1.19 16.38 -21.16
C LEU A 507 -1.05 14.96 -20.62
N TRP A 508 -2.04 14.51 -19.85
CA TRP A 508 -2.09 13.16 -19.27
C TRP A 508 -2.44 12.10 -20.34
N ARG A 509 -3.16 12.47 -21.40
CA ARG A 509 -3.40 11.60 -22.58
C ARG A 509 -2.13 11.42 -23.40
N THR A 510 -1.42 12.51 -23.70
CA THR A 510 -0.10 12.49 -24.35
C THR A 510 0.86 11.60 -23.55
N SER A 511 0.96 11.80 -22.24
CA SER A 511 1.83 10.99 -21.37
C SER A 511 1.38 9.54 -21.16
N GLY A 512 0.15 9.17 -21.54
CA GLY A 512 -0.44 7.84 -21.30
C GLY A 512 -0.90 7.61 -19.86
N HIS A 513 -0.77 8.59 -18.98
CA HIS A 513 -1.17 8.46 -17.58
C HIS A 513 -2.67 8.61 -17.39
N TYR A 514 -3.40 9.24 -18.32
CA TYR A 514 -4.85 9.38 -18.24
C TYR A 514 -5.55 8.01 -18.15
N GLN A 515 -5.18 7.06 -19.01
CA GLN A 515 -5.73 5.70 -19.02
C GLN A 515 -5.49 4.96 -17.70
N ASN A 516 -4.30 5.10 -17.12
CA ASN A 516 -3.87 4.29 -15.97
C ASN A 516 -4.13 4.96 -14.60
N TYR A 517 -4.40 6.27 -14.56
CA TYR A 517 -4.53 7.04 -13.30
C TYR A 517 -5.81 7.88 -13.18
N LYS A 518 -6.72 7.89 -14.17
CA LYS A 518 -7.93 8.75 -14.15
C LYS A 518 -8.68 8.74 -12.81
N ASP A 519 -8.98 7.57 -12.28
CA ASP A 519 -9.79 7.43 -11.05
C ASP A 519 -9.02 7.85 -9.79
N CYS A 520 -7.68 7.77 -9.85
CA CYS A 520 -6.74 8.25 -8.85
C CYS A 520 -6.39 9.75 -9.00
N MET A 521 -7.06 10.50 -9.89
CA MET A 521 -6.83 11.93 -10.11
C MET A 521 -8.02 12.79 -9.68
N PHE A 522 -7.73 14.01 -9.20
CA PHE A 522 -8.74 15.05 -9.02
C PHE A 522 -8.97 15.78 -10.34
N ILE A 523 -10.01 15.38 -11.06
CA ILE A 523 -10.41 15.95 -12.36
C ILE A 523 -11.66 16.83 -12.17
N PHE A 524 -11.70 17.95 -12.88
CA PHE A 524 -12.81 18.90 -12.90
C PHE A 524 -12.95 19.53 -14.29
N ASN A 525 -14.14 20.02 -14.62
CA ASN A 525 -14.44 20.62 -15.92
C ASN A 525 -14.45 22.16 -15.84
N VAL A 526 -13.77 22.81 -16.78
CA VAL A 526 -13.76 24.27 -16.97
C VAL A 526 -13.86 24.53 -18.47
N GLU A 527 -14.78 25.40 -18.90
CA GLU A 527 -14.97 25.77 -20.33
C GLU A 527 -15.17 24.55 -21.26
N GLN A 528 -15.97 23.57 -20.80
CA GLN A 528 -16.21 22.28 -21.48
C GLN A 528 -14.95 21.42 -21.72
N LYS A 529 -13.85 21.71 -21.02
CA LYS A 529 -12.61 20.95 -21.06
C LYS A 529 -12.31 20.30 -19.71
N GLU A 530 -11.83 19.06 -19.72
CA GLU A 530 -11.30 18.40 -18.52
C GLU A 530 -9.92 18.99 -18.14
N TRP A 531 -9.78 19.31 -16.85
CA TRP A 531 -8.53 19.69 -16.19
C TRP A 531 -8.32 18.78 -14.98
N GLY A 532 -7.05 18.54 -14.63
CA GLY A 532 -6.69 17.72 -13.47
C GLY A 532 -5.58 18.35 -12.64
N MET A 533 -5.65 18.19 -11.32
CA MET A 533 -4.50 18.45 -10.45
C MET A 533 -3.40 17.41 -10.71
N LYS A 534 -2.13 17.83 -10.67
CA LYS A 534 -1.00 16.93 -11.01
C LYS A 534 -0.82 15.79 -9.99
N PRO A 535 -0.77 14.51 -10.41
CA PRO A 535 -0.44 13.37 -9.53
C PRO A 535 1.07 13.05 -9.48
N MET A 536 1.86 13.70 -10.35
CA MET A 536 3.32 13.56 -10.56
C MET A 536 3.84 14.76 -11.37
N ASN A 537 5.14 15.08 -11.34
CA ASN A 537 5.70 16.23 -12.08
C ASN A 537 6.21 15.89 -13.49
N CYS A 538 6.52 14.62 -13.78
CA CYS A 538 7.22 14.16 -14.99
C CYS A 538 6.70 14.78 -16.31
N PRO A 539 5.38 14.74 -16.62
CA PRO A 539 4.85 15.32 -17.86
C PRO A 539 5.08 16.83 -18.00
N GLY A 540 5.13 17.57 -16.88
CA GLY A 540 5.51 18.99 -16.89
C GLY A 540 6.99 19.18 -17.23
N HIS A 541 7.87 18.30 -16.75
CA HIS A 541 9.32 18.34 -17.02
C HIS A 541 9.61 17.97 -18.48
N CYS A 542 8.84 17.06 -19.08
CA CYS A 542 8.88 16.79 -20.52
C CYS A 542 8.51 18.04 -21.36
N VAL A 543 7.49 18.82 -20.94
CA VAL A 543 7.15 20.09 -21.62
C VAL A 543 8.27 21.12 -21.47
N MET A 544 8.92 21.21 -20.30
CA MET A 544 10.08 22.08 -20.10
C MET A 544 11.27 21.67 -20.98
N PHE A 545 11.64 20.39 -21.01
CA PHE A 545 12.72 19.87 -21.86
C PHE A 545 12.46 20.18 -23.34
N LYS A 546 11.20 20.11 -23.81
CA LYS A 546 10.84 20.42 -25.21
C LYS A 546 11.03 21.90 -25.59
N GLN A 547 11.23 22.81 -24.63
CA GLN A 547 11.63 24.20 -24.87
C GLN A 547 13.16 24.40 -24.85
N LEU A 548 13.93 23.41 -24.40
CA LEU A 548 15.39 23.48 -24.36
C LEU A 548 15.97 23.09 -25.72
N ASN A 549 16.91 23.90 -26.24
CA ASN A 549 17.70 23.56 -27.43
C ASN A 549 18.83 22.56 -27.08
N ALA A 550 18.45 21.40 -26.52
CA ALA A 550 19.35 20.42 -25.94
C ALA A 550 20.33 19.81 -26.97
N SER A 551 21.55 19.53 -26.50
CA SER A 551 22.59 18.81 -27.23
C SER A 551 23.29 17.80 -26.33
N TYR A 552 24.07 16.88 -26.90
CA TYR A 552 24.88 15.94 -26.12
C TYR A 552 25.84 16.61 -25.12
N ARG A 553 26.22 17.89 -25.34
CA ARG A 553 27.09 18.67 -24.44
C ARG A 553 26.34 19.29 -23.26
N SER A 554 25.01 19.39 -23.32
CA SER A 554 24.19 19.89 -22.22
C SER A 554 23.59 18.76 -21.37
N LEU A 555 23.66 17.51 -21.82
CA LEU A 555 23.24 16.34 -21.06
C LEU A 555 24.38 15.87 -20.13
N PRO A 556 24.11 15.49 -18.87
CA PRO A 556 22.79 15.30 -18.28
C PRO A 556 22.15 16.60 -17.78
N ILE A 557 20.85 16.80 -18.06
CA ILE A 557 20.04 17.90 -17.52
C ILE A 557 19.21 17.37 -16.37
N ARG A 558 19.32 17.96 -15.18
CA ARG A 558 18.73 17.43 -13.93
C ARG A 558 17.69 18.39 -13.36
N LEU A 559 16.42 18.22 -13.74
CA LEU A 559 15.33 19.09 -13.26
C LEU A 559 14.78 18.55 -11.93
N ALA A 560 14.62 19.42 -10.94
CA ALA A 560 14.11 19.08 -9.60
C ALA A 560 12.89 19.95 -9.25
N ASP A 561 11.82 19.37 -8.70
CA ASP A 561 10.55 20.08 -8.51
C ASP A 561 9.89 19.68 -7.19
N PHE A 562 9.89 20.62 -6.24
CA PHE A 562 9.24 20.49 -4.95
C PHE A 562 7.74 20.88 -5.00
N GLY A 563 7.11 20.74 -6.16
CA GLY A 563 5.71 21.06 -6.41
C GLY A 563 4.72 20.16 -5.65
N VAL A 564 3.52 20.70 -5.44
CA VAL A 564 2.47 19.99 -4.68
C VAL A 564 1.73 19.02 -5.59
N LEU A 565 1.67 17.76 -5.18
CA LEU A 565 1.02 16.68 -5.89
C LEU A 565 -0.28 16.26 -5.19
N HIS A 566 -1.24 15.82 -5.99
CA HIS A 566 -2.56 15.40 -5.53
C HIS A 566 -2.98 14.07 -6.17
N ARG A 567 -3.33 13.08 -5.35
CA ARG A 567 -3.91 11.79 -5.77
C ARG A 567 -5.21 11.54 -5.02
N ASN A 568 -6.25 11.10 -5.72
CA ASN A 568 -7.58 10.82 -5.17
C ASN A 568 -7.64 9.45 -4.47
N GLU A 569 -6.76 9.24 -3.49
CA GLU A 569 -6.73 8.04 -2.66
C GLU A 569 -8.11 7.75 -2.04
N ILE A 570 -8.53 6.48 -2.00
CA ILE A 570 -9.82 6.07 -1.40
C ILE A 570 -9.82 6.41 0.09
N SER A 571 -10.87 7.07 0.59
CA SER A 571 -10.89 7.63 1.96
C SER A 571 -10.59 6.63 3.09
N GLY A 572 -10.84 5.33 2.87
CA GLY A 572 -10.53 4.26 3.83
C GLY A 572 -9.06 3.82 3.86
N SER A 573 -8.25 4.14 2.85
CA SER A 573 -6.81 3.83 2.80
C SER A 573 -5.94 4.91 3.47
N LEU A 574 -6.50 6.08 3.74
CA LEU A 574 -5.80 7.23 4.31
C LEU A 574 -5.28 6.92 5.72
N SER A 575 -3.98 7.12 5.94
CA SER A 575 -3.33 6.78 7.21
C SER A 575 -2.29 7.83 7.60
N GLY A 576 -2.74 8.82 8.39
CA GLY A 576 -1.89 9.90 8.88
C GLY A 576 -1.08 10.54 7.76
N LEU A 577 0.23 10.59 7.92
CA LEU A 577 1.20 11.11 6.94
C LEU A 577 1.71 10.06 5.94
N THR A 578 1.51 8.75 6.15
CA THR A 578 2.12 7.71 5.27
C THR A 578 1.34 7.46 3.98
N ARG A 579 0.02 7.67 4.00
CA ARG A 579 -0.88 7.64 2.82
C ARG A 579 -1.86 8.81 2.90
N VAL A 580 -1.69 9.77 1.99
CA VAL A 580 -2.29 11.11 1.96
C VAL A 580 -2.73 11.49 0.55
N ARG A 581 -3.69 12.41 0.43
CA ARG A 581 -4.22 12.92 -0.85
C ARG A 581 -3.43 14.09 -1.41
N ARG A 582 -3.06 15.04 -0.54
CA ARG A 582 -2.07 16.11 -0.84
C ARG A 582 -0.73 15.69 -0.28
N PHE A 583 0.31 15.80 -1.09
CA PHE A 583 1.68 15.58 -0.66
C PHE A 583 2.67 16.43 -1.47
N GLN A 584 3.91 16.48 -1.01
CA GLN A 584 5.01 17.09 -1.73
C GLN A 584 6.17 16.09 -1.82
N GLN A 585 6.77 15.95 -2.98
CA GLN A 585 7.90 15.06 -3.20
C GLN A 585 9.19 15.85 -3.40
N ASP A 586 10.33 15.19 -3.17
CA ASP A 586 11.63 15.64 -3.64
C ASP A 586 11.87 15.06 -5.04
N ASP A 587 10.97 15.42 -5.96
CA ASP A 587 10.84 14.80 -7.29
C ASP A 587 11.89 15.36 -8.25
N SER A 588 12.47 14.51 -9.09
CA SER A 588 13.46 14.93 -10.08
C SER A 588 13.55 14.00 -11.28
N HIS A 589 13.73 14.62 -12.44
CA HIS A 589 13.86 13.96 -13.73
C HIS A 589 15.20 14.34 -14.36
N ILE A 590 16.06 13.33 -14.52
CA ILE A 590 17.36 13.46 -15.17
C ILE A 590 17.20 13.04 -16.63
N PHE A 591 17.43 13.98 -17.55
CA PHE A 591 17.49 13.71 -18.99
C PHE A 591 18.94 13.46 -19.37
N CYS A 592 19.26 12.28 -19.87
CA CYS A 592 20.64 11.83 -20.13
C CYS A 592 20.76 11.02 -21.44
N THR A 593 21.98 10.73 -21.88
CA THR A 593 22.25 9.75 -22.95
C THR A 593 22.29 8.32 -22.40
N PHE A 594 22.19 7.31 -23.27
CA PHE A 594 22.32 5.90 -22.87
C PHE A 594 23.67 5.60 -22.19
N GLU A 595 24.76 6.25 -22.62
CA GLU A 595 26.10 6.14 -22.03
C GLU A 595 26.13 6.64 -20.57
N GLN A 596 25.32 7.66 -20.24
CA GLN A 596 25.35 8.37 -18.95
C GLN A 596 24.53 7.69 -17.84
N ILE A 597 23.64 6.74 -18.17
CA ILE A 597 22.71 6.13 -17.21
C ILE A 597 23.42 5.56 -15.99
N LYS A 598 24.53 4.83 -16.20
CA LYS A 598 25.26 4.17 -15.09
C LYS A 598 25.85 5.17 -14.09
N GLU A 599 26.37 6.30 -14.57
CA GLU A 599 26.94 7.35 -13.72
C GLU A 599 25.86 8.08 -12.93
N GLU A 600 24.76 8.47 -13.58
CA GLU A 600 23.66 9.20 -12.94
C GLU A 600 22.88 8.34 -11.93
N VAL A 601 22.69 7.04 -12.20
CA VAL A 601 22.12 6.10 -11.23
C VAL A 601 23.04 5.93 -10.03
N LEU A 602 24.36 5.75 -10.24
CA LEU A 602 25.33 5.61 -9.14
C LEU A 602 25.44 6.88 -8.29
N GLY A 603 25.45 8.07 -8.92
CA GLY A 603 25.42 9.35 -8.23
C GLY A 603 24.13 9.57 -7.42
N THR A 604 23.00 9.04 -7.90
CA THR A 604 21.73 9.06 -7.17
C THR A 604 21.74 8.06 -6.00
N LEU A 605 22.28 6.85 -6.18
CA LEU A 605 22.44 5.85 -5.11
C LEU A 605 23.31 6.39 -3.96
N HIS A 606 24.48 6.95 -4.25
CA HIS A 606 25.35 7.59 -3.24
C HIS A 606 24.65 8.74 -2.49
N PHE A 607 23.71 9.43 -3.13
CA PHE A 607 22.92 10.48 -2.49
C PHE A 607 21.83 9.91 -1.57
N ILE A 608 21.17 8.82 -1.97
CA ILE A 608 20.25 8.07 -1.11
C ILE A 608 20.97 7.58 0.15
N PHE A 609 22.13 6.93 -0.01
CA PHE A 609 22.92 6.42 1.11
C PHE A 609 23.31 7.56 2.08
N PHE A 610 23.83 8.67 1.56
CA PHE A 610 24.19 9.83 2.38
C PHE A 610 23.04 10.36 3.26
N ILE A 611 21.81 10.50 2.71
CA ILE A 611 20.67 10.94 3.52
C ILE A 611 20.25 9.86 4.52
N TYR A 612 20.28 8.58 4.15
CA TYR A 612 19.78 7.50 5.00
C TYR A 612 20.72 7.21 6.16
N ASP A 613 22.03 7.25 5.91
CA ASP A 613 23.08 7.12 6.92
C ASP A 613 23.08 8.30 7.91
N LEU A 614 22.83 9.53 7.44
CA LEU A 614 22.69 10.73 8.29
C LEU A 614 21.57 10.62 9.34
N PHE A 615 20.52 9.85 9.04
CA PHE A 615 19.42 9.56 9.97
C PHE A 615 19.59 8.20 10.70
N GLY A 616 20.63 7.42 10.40
CA GLY A 616 20.85 6.10 10.99
C GLY A 616 19.88 5.02 10.52
N PHE A 617 19.28 5.18 9.33
CA PHE A 617 18.40 4.15 8.76
C PHE A 617 19.19 2.94 8.27
N LYS A 618 18.57 1.75 8.37
CA LYS A 618 18.99 0.57 7.62
C LYS A 618 18.16 0.47 6.35
N TYR A 619 18.69 -0.10 5.27
CA TYR A 619 17.97 -0.25 4.01
C TYR A 619 18.35 -1.55 3.29
N GLU A 620 17.46 -2.01 2.42
CA GLU A 620 17.70 -3.07 1.44
C GLU A 620 17.35 -2.54 0.03
N LEU A 621 18.16 -2.91 -0.97
CA LEU A 621 17.94 -2.53 -2.36
C LEU A 621 17.32 -3.67 -3.15
N PHE A 622 16.33 -3.37 -3.99
CA PHE A 622 15.66 -4.33 -4.87
C PHE A 622 15.72 -3.84 -6.32
N LEU A 623 16.07 -4.75 -7.24
CA LEU A 623 15.98 -4.53 -8.69
C LEU A 623 14.68 -5.13 -9.21
N SER A 624 13.77 -4.28 -9.65
CA SER A 624 12.41 -4.65 -10.07
C SER A 624 12.31 -4.64 -11.60
N THR A 625 12.19 -5.84 -12.20
CA THR A 625 12.32 -6.09 -13.64
C THR A 625 10.99 -6.15 -14.39
N ARG A 626 11.04 -6.29 -15.73
CA ARG A 626 9.92 -6.21 -16.68
C ARG A 626 8.65 -6.94 -16.22
N PRO A 627 7.54 -6.21 -15.96
CA PRO A 627 6.26 -6.81 -15.61
C PRO A 627 5.64 -7.53 -16.81
N LYS A 628 4.68 -8.44 -16.56
CA LYS A 628 3.93 -9.13 -17.62
C LYS A 628 3.16 -8.19 -18.57
N LYS A 629 2.83 -6.98 -18.12
CA LYS A 629 2.23 -5.89 -18.93
C LYS A 629 3.21 -4.72 -19.04
N PHE A 630 4.00 -4.70 -20.11
CA PHE A 630 5.00 -3.66 -20.38
C PHE A 630 4.77 -2.98 -21.74
N ILE A 631 5.39 -1.80 -21.93
CA ILE A 631 5.38 -1.03 -23.17
C ILE A 631 6.83 -0.85 -23.65
N GLY A 632 7.05 -0.97 -24.96
CA GLY A 632 8.34 -0.75 -25.62
C GLY A 632 9.04 -2.03 -26.07
N ASN A 633 10.19 -1.86 -26.73
CA ASN A 633 10.94 -2.95 -27.32
C ASN A 633 11.66 -3.78 -26.23
N ILE A 634 11.67 -5.11 -26.41
CA ILE A 634 12.31 -6.06 -25.50
C ILE A 634 13.79 -5.73 -25.31
N SER A 635 14.52 -5.42 -26.39
CA SER A 635 15.94 -5.05 -26.34
C SER A 635 16.24 -3.77 -25.54
N THR A 636 15.33 -2.79 -25.55
CA THR A 636 15.46 -1.57 -24.71
C THR A 636 15.29 -1.91 -23.23
N TRP A 637 14.38 -2.83 -22.92
CA TRP A 637 14.15 -3.34 -21.57
C TRP A 637 15.34 -4.15 -21.04
N ASP A 638 15.86 -5.09 -21.85
CA ASP A 638 17.00 -5.94 -21.45
C ASP A 638 18.26 -5.09 -21.19
N PHE A 639 18.50 -4.07 -22.03
CA PHE A 639 19.54 -3.07 -21.79
C PHE A 639 19.31 -2.27 -20.50
N ALA A 640 18.08 -1.82 -20.25
CA ALA A 640 17.74 -1.02 -19.07
C ALA A 640 17.93 -1.78 -17.76
N GLU A 641 17.53 -3.05 -17.73
CA GLU A 641 17.75 -3.94 -16.58
C GLU A 641 19.23 -4.20 -16.33
N GLN A 642 20.00 -4.48 -17.38
CA GLN A 642 21.44 -4.68 -17.28
C GLN A 642 22.16 -3.39 -16.82
N ALA A 643 21.76 -2.21 -17.29
CA ALA A 643 22.32 -0.93 -16.86
C ALA A 643 22.07 -0.63 -15.37
N LEU A 644 20.87 -0.90 -14.85
CA LEU A 644 20.56 -0.77 -13.42
C LEU A 644 21.33 -1.81 -12.58
N LYS A 645 21.40 -3.05 -13.05
CA LYS A 645 22.17 -4.14 -12.43
C LYS A 645 23.66 -3.81 -12.33
N ASP A 646 24.25 -3.24 -13.37
CA ASP A 646 25.66 -2.83 -13.36
C ASP A 646 25.92 -1.59 -12.51
N ALA A 647 24.95 -0.67 -12.37
CA ALA A 647 25.03 0.42 -11.41
C ALA A 647 24.96 -0.10 -9.95
N LEU A 648 24.04 -1.02 -9.65
CA LEU A 648 23.92 -1.69 -8.35
C LEU A 648 25.19 -2.47 -7.97
N ASN A 649 25.73 -3.26 -8.90
CA ASN A 649 27.00 -3.98 -8.71
C ASN A 649 28.17 -3.02 -8.45
N SER A 650 28.18 -1.84 -9.09
CA SER A 650 29.22 -0.83 -8.90
C SER A 650 29.06 -0.03 -7.60
N ALA A 651 27.86 -0.03 -7.00
CA ALA A 651 27.59 0.63 -5.71
C ALA A 651 28.10 -0.18 -4.50
N ASN A 652 28.51 -1.44 -4.69
CA ASN A 652 29.10 -2.31 -3.66
C ASN A 652 28.22 -2.52 -2.40
N ILE A 653 26.89 -2.49 -2.55
CA ILE A 653 25.93 -2.85 -1.49
C ILE A 653 25.09 -4.06 -1.96
N PRO A 654 24.85 -5.07 -1.10
CA PRO A 654 23.98 -6.21 -1.44
C PRO A 654 22.57 -5.77 -1.85
N TRP A 655 22.11 -6.30 -2.98
CA TRP A 655 20.78 -6.07 -3.54
C TRP A 655 20.07 -7.40 -3.83
N LYS A 656 18.74 -7.35 -4.01
CA LYS A 656 17.87 -8.51 -4.29
C LYS A 656 17.12 -8.31 -5.60
N LEU A 657 16.83 -9.39 -6.31
CA LEU A 657 15.96 -9.34 -7.49
C LEU A 657 14.48 -9.39 -7.07
N ASN A 658 13.62 -8.62 -7.74
CA ASN A 658 12.17 -8.59 -7.54
C ASN A 658 11.49 -8.76 -8.92
N GLU A 659 11.35 -10.00 -9.37
CA GLU A 659 10.98 -10.30 -10.75
C GLU A 659 9.56 -9.83 -11.08
N GLY A 660 9.44 -9.04 -12.15
CA GLY A 660 8.15 -8.58 -12.67
C GLY A 660 7.49 -7.41 -11.93
N ASP A 661 8.15 -6.81 -10.94
CA ASP A 661 7.63 -5.63 -10.18
C ASP A 661 8.04 -4.28 -10.81
N GLY A 662 8.68 -4.27 -11.98
CA GLY A 662 8.95 -3.05 -12.75
C GLY A 662 7.66 -2.34 -13.17
N ALA A 663 7.72 -1.02 -13.43
CA ALA A 663 6.54 -0.31 -13.92
C ALA A 663 6.35 -0.54 -15.42
N PHE A 664 5.14 -0.32 -15.95
CA PHE A 664 4.82 -0.60 -17.37
C PHE A 664 5.71 0.10 -18.42
N TYR A 665 6.52 1.11 -18.05
CA TYR A 665 7.38 1.89 -18.95
C TYR A 665 8.89 1.72 -18.74
N GLY A 666 9.33 1.00 -17.70
CA GLY A 666 10.74 0.70 -17.46
C GLY A 666 11.03 0.11 -16.07
N PRO A 667 12.23 -0.48 -15.89
CA PRO A 667 12.63 -1.11 -14.63
C PRO A 667 13.00 -0.05 -13.58
N LYS A 668 12.96 -0.46 -12.30
CA LYS A 668 13.25 0.41 -11.15
C LYS A 668 14.14 -0.26 -10.11
N ILE A 669 14.92 0.57 -9.41
CA ILE A 669 15.56 0.24 -8.15
C ILE A 669 14.66 0.78 -7.04
N ASP A 670 14.19 -0.11 -6.17
CA ASP A 670 13.44 0.24 -4.97
C ASP A 670 14.33 0.15 -3.73
N ILE A 671 14.32 1.18 -2.89
CA ILE A 671 15.07 1.20 -1.64
C ILE A 671 14.10 1.12 -0.48
N LEU A 672 14.12 -0.02 0.20
CA LEU A 672 13.27 -0.34 1.34
C LEU A 672 13.98 0.02 2.65
N LEU A 673 13.61 1.17 3.22
CA LEU A 673 14.02 1.62 4.56
C LEU A 673 13.49 0.65 5.63
N LYS A 674 14.28 0.43 6.67
CA LYS A 674 13.85 -0.21 7.92
C LYS A 674 13.95 0.78 9.07
N ASP A 675 12.86 0.92 9.82
CA ASP A 675 12.80 1.80 10.98
C ASP A 675 13.53 1.22 12.21
N SER A 676 13.51 1.97 13.31
CA SER A 676 14.11 1.59 14.60
C SER A 676 13.63 0.26 15.21
N ILE A 677 12.51 -0.30 14.72
CA ILE A 677 11.94 -1.59 15.16
C ILE A 677 11.85 -2.59 13.99
N ASN A 678 12.57 -2.34 12.89
CA ASN A 678 12.65 -3.14 11.67
C ASN A 678 11.36 -3.23 10.82
N ARG A 679 10.40 -2.31 10.96
CA ARG A 679 9.30 -2.17 9.99
C ARG A 679 9.83 -1.60 8.67
N THR A 680 9.38 -2.17 7.57
CA THR A 680 9.87 -1.86 6.22
C THR A 680 9.00 -0.79 5.53
N HIS A 681 9.63 0.20 4.90
CA HIS A 681 8.97 1.30 4.20
C HIS A 681 9.67 1.60 2.86
N GLN A 682 8.91 1.64 1.76
CA GLN A 682 9.42 2.12 0.46
C GLN A 682 9.44 3.65 0.45
N CYS A 683 10.61 4.23 0.18
CA CYS A 683 10.83 5.68 0.14
C CYS A 683 11.63 6.10 -1.10
N GLY A 684 12.87 5.64 -1.21
CA GLY A 684 13.74 5.93 -2.34
C GLY A 684 13.40 5.04 -3.53
N THR A 685 13.35 5.65 -4.72
CA THR A 685 13.16 4.94 -5.99
C THR A 685 14.01 5.61 -7.06
N ILE A 686 14.64 4.80 -7.92
CA ILE A 686 15.31 5.25 -9.15
C ILE A 686 14.73 4.44 -10.29
N GLN A 687 14.22 5.08 -11.33
CA GLN A 687 13.42 4.41 -12.35
C GLN A 687 13.73 4.96 -13.75
N LEU A 688 13.93 4.04 -14.71
CA LEU A 688 14.21 4.40 -16.10
C LEU A 688 12.93 4.51 -16.91
N ASP A 689 12.89 5.45 -17.85
CA ASP A 689 11.77 5.66 -18.77
C ASP A 689 12.25 6.05 -20.17
N PHE A 690 11.87 5.19 -21.11
CA PHE A 690 12.13 5.31 -22.55
C PHE A 690 10.84 5.65 -23.33
N GLN A 691 9.69 5.66 -22.66
CA GLN A 691 8.36 5.89 -23.24
C GLN A 691 7.98 7.36 -23.24
N LEU A 692 8.16 8.11 -22.15
CA LEU A 692 7.88 9.55 -22.13
C LEU A 692 8.70 10.34 -23.17
N PRO A 693 10.00 10.07 -23.41
CA PRO A 693 10.76 10.68 -24.50
C PRO A 693 10.12 10.47 -25.88
N CYS A 694 9.60 9.27 -26.16
CA CYS A 694 8.89 8.97 -27.40
C CYS A 694 7.53 9.69 -27.47
N ARG A 695 6.71 9.58 -26.42
CA ARG A 695 5.34 10.12 -26.38
C ARG A 695 5.26 11.65 -26.42
N PHE A 696 6.28 12.35 -25.94
CA PHE A 696 6.39 13.81 -26.05
C PHE A 696 7.16 14.27 -27.30
N ASN A 697 7.72 13.35 -28.09
CA ASN A 697 8.74 13.58 -29.09
C ASN A 697 9.88 14.50 -28.58
N LEU A 698 10.54 14.05 -27.50
CA LEU A 698 11.76 14.68 -27.01
C LEU A 698 12.95 14.23 -27.87
N GLN A 699 13.81 15.18 -28.22
CA GLN A 699 14.99 14.99 -29.07
C GLN A 699 16.12 15.90 -28.59
N TYR A 700 17.39 15.50 -28.74
CA TYR A 700 18.57 16.34 -28.50
C TYR A 700 19.56 16.24 -29.67
N LYS A 701 20.33 17.30 -29.93
CA LYS A 701 21.36 17.32 -31.00
C LYS A 701 22.52 16.40 -30.65
N ASN A 702 22.77 15.38 -31.47
CA ASN A 702 23.79 14.37 -31.22
C ASN A 702 25.20 14.85 -31.64
N ARG A 703 26.22 13.98 -31.56
CA ARG A 703 27.61 14.34 -31.91
C ARG A 703 27.76 14.72 -33.39
N ASP A 704 27.02 14.04 -34.27
CA ASP A 704 27.10 14.18 -35.73
C ASP A 704 26.40 15.45 -36.24
N PHE A 705 25.51 16.06 -35.45
CA PHE A 705 24.81 17.32 -35.80
C PHE A 705 25.78 18.44 -36.21
N GLY A 706 26.97 18.51 -35.60
CA GLY A 706 27.99 19.51 -35.95
C GLY A 706 28.72 19.21 -37.26
N ALA A 707 29.09 17.94 -37.47
CA ALA A 707 29.80 17.51 -38.68
C ALA A 707 28.94 17.68 -39.96
N LEU A 708 27.61 17.62 -39.82
CA LEU A 708 26.65 17.87 -40.90
C LEU A 708 26.39 19.36 -41.19
N ALA A 709 26.91 20.29 -40.38
CA ALA A 709 26.65 21.73 -40.52
C ALA A 709 27.77 22.51 -41.23
N GLU A 710 29.00 21.99 -41.24
CA GLU A 710 30.14 22.57 -41.98
C GLU A 710 30.28 21.98 -43.40
N GLY A 711 29.58 20.89 -43.70
CA GLY A 711 29.51 20.25 -45.02
C GLY A 711 28.48 20.90 -45.95
N GLY A 712 28.81 22.07 -46.51
CA GLY A 712 28.12 22.57 -47.70
C GLY A 712 28.43 21.70 -48.92
N ASP A 713 27.39 21.37 -49.71
CA ASP A 713 27.43 20.73 -51.03
C ASP A 713 28.32 19.46 -51.16
N GLY A 714 27.79 18.30 -50.79
CA GLY A 714 28.52 17.02 -50.84
C GLY A 714 27.65 15.75 -50.90
N GLU A 715 26.99 15.50 -52.03
CA GLU A 715 26.12 14.32 -52.22
C GLU A 715 26.84 12.95 -52.11
N GLY A 716 28.18 12.93 -52.25
CA GLY A 716 28.96 11.68 -52.31
C GLY A 716 29.17 10.92 -50.98
N ALA A 717 28.83 11.50 -49.83
CA ALA A 717 29.15 10.91 -48.51
C ALA A 717 28.03 10.07 -47.88
N ALA A 718 26.77 10.21 -48.34
CA ALA A 718 25.64 9.48 -47.77
C ALA A 718 25.63 8.00 -48.17
N ALA A 719 25.77 7.72 -49.47
CA ALA A 719 25.61 6.38 -50.05
C ALA A 719 26.46 5.30 -49.36
N LYS A 720 27.72 5.59 -49.03
CA LYS A 720 28.62 4.59 -48.41
C LYS A 720 28.21 4.11 -47.02
N ARG A 721 27.49 4.93 -46.24
CA ARG A 721 27.00 4.50 -44.92
C ARG A 721 25.62 3.83 -44.99
N GLU A 722 24.87 4.09 -46.06
CA GLU A 722 23.63 3.39 -46.37
C GLU A 722 23.91 1.97 -46.90
N GLU A 723 25.02 1.74 -47.62
CA GLU A 723 25.51 0.38 -47.94
C GLU A 723 25.91 -0.43 -46.69
N GLU A 724 26.72 0.14 -45.78
CA GLU A 724 27.19 -0.58 -44.58
C GLU A 724 26.04 -0.92 -43.61
N VAL A 725 25.12 0.03 -43.33
CA VAL A 725 23.94 -0.23 -42.48
C VAL A 725 22.92 -1.11 -43.21
N GLY A 726 22.80 -0.98 -44.53
CA GLY A 726 21.97 -1.86 -45.36
C GLY A 726 22.40 -3.32 -45.28
N ALA A 727 23.71 -3.60 -45.22
CA ALA A 727 24.25 -4.95 -45.11
C ALA A 727 23.88 -5.64 -43.77
N GLU A 728 23.99 -4.94 -42.63
CA GLU A 728 23.61 -5.50 -41.33
C GLU A 728 22.10 -5.76 -41.22
N VAL A 729 21.26 -4.91 -41.85
CA VAL A 729 19.79 -5.10 -41.85
C VAL A 729 19.37 -6.21 -42.82
N ALA A 730 19.99 -6.32 -44.00
CA ALA A 730 19.68 -7.35 -44.99
C ALA A 730 19.99 -8.77 -44.48
N ALA A 731 21.14 -8.95 -43.79
CA ALA A 731 21.54 -10.23 -43.23
C ALA A 731 20.55 -10.80 -42.19
N GLY A 732 19.74 -9.96 -41.56
CA GLY A 732 18.66 -10.37 -40.64
C GLY A 732 17.33 -10.73 -41.32
N ALA A 733 17.14 -10.35 -42.60
CA ALA A 733 15.84 -10.42 -43.27
C ALA A 733 15.63 -11.70 -44.12
N GLU A 734 16.67 -12.20 -44.79
CA GLU A 734 16.53 -13.32 -45.75
C GLU A 734 16.17 -14.68 -45.10
N VAL A 735 16.29 -14.81 -43.78
CA VAL A 735 15.92 -16.05 -43.05
C VAL A 735 14.40 -16.18 -42.85
N ALA A 736 13.61 -15.11 -43.07
CA ALA A 736 12.18 -15.07 -42.72
C ALA A 736 11.21 -15.21 -43.90
N ALA A 737 11.64 -15.00 -45.15
CA ALA A 737 10.77 -14.94 -46.32
C ALA A 737 10.62 -16.29 -47.06
N GLY A 738 10.21 -17.34 -46.32
CA GLY A 738 10.30 -18.74 -46.78
C GLY A 738 9.00 -19.46 -47.18
N ALA A 739 7.81 -18.85 -47.01
CA ALA A 739 6.54 -19.45 -47.46
C ALA A 739 5.37 -18.44 -47.47
N ALA A 740 4.83 -18.13 -48.65
CA ALA A 740 3.42 -17.80 -48.96
C ALA A 740 3.32 -17.16 -50.35
N ASP A 741 2.68 -17.86 -51.29
CA ASP A 741 2.24 -17.35 -52.60
C ASP A 741 0.71 -17.60 -52.73
N ALA A 742 0.10 -17.08 -53.79
CA ALA A 742 -1.33 -17.08 -54.15
C ALA A 742 -2.19 -15.93 -53.58
N THR A 743 -3.26 -15.62 -54.32
CA THR A 743 -3.98 -14.33 -54.31
C THR A 743 -5.51 -14.46 -54.12
N ASP A 744 -6.17 -13.29 -54.05
CA ASP A 744 -7.59 -13.03 -54.41
C ASP A 744 -8.73 -13.28 -53.38
N ALA A 745 -9.91 -12.74 -53.76
CA ALA A 745 -11.27 -12.95 -53.20
C ALA A 745 -11.76 -12.08 -52.00
N ALA A 746 -11.84 -10.77 -52.25
CA ALA A 746 -13.03 -9.89 -52.05
C ALA A 746 -14.06 -10.07 -50.90
N ASN A 747 -14.40 -8.93 -50.28
CA ASN A 747 -15.70 -8.51 -49.72
C ASN A 747 -16.36 -9.32 -48.57
N GLY A 748 -16.29 -8.76 -47.35
CA GLY A 748 -17.23 -9.04 -46.26
C GLY A 748 -17.18 -7.93 -45.19
N ALA A 749 -18.27 -7.20 -44.99
CA ALA A 749 -18.29 -6.05 -44.08
C ALA A 749 -18.81 -6.44 -42.68
N ASN A 750 -18.11 -5.99 -41.63
CA ASN A 750 -18.71 -5.52 -40.38
C ASN A 750 -17.70 -4.70 -39.56
N GLY A 751 -18.18 -3.70 -38.82
CA GLY A 751 -17.32 -2.75 -38.12
C GLY A 751 -16.88 -3.20 -36.73
N ALA A 752 -15.59 -3.04 -36.44
CA ALA A 752 -15.03 -3.04 -35.08
C ALA A 752 -14.24 -1.75 -34.87
N ASN A 753 -14.34 -1.14 -33.68
CA ASN A 753 -13.75 0.17 -33.40
C ASN A 753 -12.21 0.10 -33.29
N THR A 754 -11.51 0.59 -34.31
CA THR A 754 -10.05 0.77 -34.29
C THR A 754 -9.64 2.02 -33.51
N ALA A 755 -9.64 1.93 -32.18
CA ALA A 755 -9.43 3.07 -31.28
C ALA A 755 -8.24 2.93 -30.30
N ASP A 756 -7.34 1.96 -30.50
CA ASP A 756 -6.15 1.72 -29.64
C ASP A 756 -4.82 1.61 -30.41
N ALA A 757 -4.70 2.39 -31.49
CA ALA A 757 -3.38 2.66 -32.10
C ALA A 757 -2.67 3.77 -31.32
N ALA A 758 -1.52 3.47 -30.71
CA ALA A 758 -0.66 4.51 -30.16
C ALA A 758 -0.22 5.47 -31.30
N PRO A 759 -0.19 6.80 -31.08
CA PRO A 759 0.26 7.73 -32.11
C PRO A 759 1.71 7.40 -32.49
N ALA A 760 1.93 7.10 -33.77
CA ALA A 760 3.24 6.74 -34.28
C ALA A 760 4.26 7.81 -33.90
N ALA A 761 5.35 7.41 -33.23
CA ALA A 761 6.33 8.35 -32.70
C ALA A 761 6.98 9.11 -33.86
N GLU A 762 6.79 10.42 -33.90
CA GLU A 762 7.35 11.30 -34.94
C GLU A 762 8.84 11.00 -35.16
N LEU A 763 9.22 10.80 -36.43
CA LEU A 763 10.57 10.39 -36.83
C LEU A 763 11.65 11.31 -36.22
N LEU A 764 12.79 10.71 -35.89
CA LEU A 764 13.96 11.47 -35.46
C LEU A 764 14.44 12.38 -36.58
N LYS A 765 14.76 13.63 -36.21
CA LYS A 765 15.40 14.57 -37.14
C LYS A 765 16.84 14.10 -37.38
N ARG A 766 17.36 14.27 -38.60
CA ARG A 766 18.76 13.94 -38.92
C ARG A 766 19.71 14.69 -37.98
N GLY A 767 20.60 13.97 -37.29
CA GLY A 767 21.49 14.54 -36.26
C GLY A 767 20.85 14.72 -34.87
N PHE A 768 19.73 14.06 -34.58
CA PHE A 768 19.10 14.06 -33.26
C PHE A 768 18.83 12.64 -32.75
N ASP A 769 19.06 12.42 -31.45
CA ASP A 769 18.67 11.20 -30.74
C ASP A 769 17.58 11.51 -29.70
N ARG A 770 17.02 10.48 -29.04
CA ARG A 770 16.12 10.64 -27.89
C ARG A 770 16.90 10.58 -26.57
N PRO A 771 16.62 11.48 -25.60
CA PRO A 771 17.14 11.33 -24.24
C PRO A 771 16.45 10.17 -23.52
N VAL A 772 17.11 9.61 -22.52
CA VAL A 772 16.51 8.72 -21.51
C VAL A 772 16.17 9.53 -20.28
N ILE A 773 15.02 9.26 -19.65
CA ILE A 773 14.63 9.88 -18.39
C ILE A 773 14.91 8.94 -17.23
N ILE A 774 15.60 9.43 -16.20
CA ILE A 774 15.68 8.80 -14.88
C ILE A 774 14.74 9.59 -13.96
N HIS A 775 13.62 8.98 -13.59
CA HIS A 775 12.73 9.46 -12.53
C HIS A 775 13.35 9.04 -11.19
N ARG A 776 13.51 9.96 -10.23
CA ARG A 776 13.97 9.58 -8.89
C ARG A 776 13.42 10.46 -7.77
N ALA A 777 13.35 9.90 -6.56
CA ALA A 777 13.11 10.62 -5.31
C ALA A 777 13.99 10.05 -4.20
N ILE A 778 14.48 10.89 -3.28
CA ILE A 778 15.42 10.49 -2.21
C ILE A 778 14.65 10.27 -0.90
N LEU A 779 13.77 11.21 -0.54
CA LEU A 779 12.87 11.10 0.61
C LEU A 779 11.57 10.36 0.24
N GLY A 780 11.14 10.46 -1.02
CA GLY A 780 9.82 10.01 -1.47
C GLY A 780 8.84 11.18 -1.40
N SER A 781 7.85 11.11 -0.50
CA SER A 781 7.08 12.30 -0.08
C SER A 781 7.53 12.80 1.28
N VAL A 782 7.58 14.12 1.45
CA VAL A 782 8.02 14.78 2.69
C VAL A 782 7.09 14.39 3.85
N GLU A 783 5.78 14.27 3.60
CA GLU A 783 4.83 13.69 4.57
C GLU A 783 5.26 12.31 5.06
N ARG A 784 5.47 11.35 4.14
CA ARG A 784 5.83 9.97 4.49
C ARG A 784 7.19 9.90 5.19
N PHE A 785 8.16 10.66 4.72
CA PHE A 785 9.49 10.69 5.33
C PHE A 785 9.46 11.26 6.75
N VAL A 786 8.68 12.33 7.00
CA VAL A 786 8.45 12.85 8.37
C VAL A 786 7.75 11.81 9.25
N ALA A 787 6.78 11.04 8.70
CA ALA A 787 6.12 9.96 9.44
C ALA A 787 7.13 8.89 9.93
N ILE A 788 7.97 8.41 9.01
CA ILE A 788 9.00 7.39 9.27
C ILE A 788 10.06 7.94 10.23
N LEU A 789 10.48 9.20 10.07
CA LEU A 789 11.44 9.85 10.96
C LEU A 789 10.91 10.00 12.40
N ILE A 790 9.64 10.38 12.56
CA ILE A 790 8.99 10.46 13.89
C ILE A 790 8.94 9.07 14.53
N GLU A 791 8.57 8.04 13.77
CA GLU A 791 8.47 6.66 14.27
C GLU A 791 9.84 6.04 14.61
N HIS A 792 10.85 6.25 13.76
CA HIS A 792 12.23 5.84 14.00
C HIS A 792 12.80 6.50 15.27
N THR A 793 12.64 7.82 15.41
CA THR A 793 13.18 8.57 16.55
C THR A 793 12.31 8.51 17.81
N ALA A 794 11.10 7.95 17.75
CA ALA A 794 10.05 8.12 18.77
C ALA A 794 9.78 9.62 19.12
N GLY A 795 9.98 10.52 18.16
CA GLY A 795 9.93 11.98 18.34
C GLY A 795 11.21 12.63 18.89
N LYS A 796 12.27 11.87 19.20
CA LYS A 796 13.58 12.41 19.64
C LYS A 796 14.43 12.91 18.46
N LEU A 797 13.93 13.92 17.76
CA LEU A 797 14.58 14.44 16.55
C LEU A 797 16.04 14.91 16.79
N PRO A 798 16.96 14.71 15.83
CA PRO A 798 18.29 15.31 15.83
C PRO A 798 18.24 16.84 15.88
N PHE A 799 19.27 17.47 16.44
CA PHE A 799 19.28 18.93 16.68
C PHE A 799 18.99 19.77 15.43
N TRP A 800 19.62 19.46 14.29
CA TRP A 800 19.49 20.27 13.07
C TRP A 800 18.05 20.38 12.58
N ILE A 801 17.30 19.28 12.60
CA ILE A 801 15.93 19.16 12.11
C ILE A 801 14.86 19.43 13.19
N SER A 802 15.22 19.30 14.46
CA SER A 802 14.31 19.53 15.59
C SER A 802 13.68 20.93 15.54
N PRO A 803 12.37 21.06 15.81
CA PRO A 803 11.69 22.36 15.95
C PRO A 803 11.81 22.94 17.37
N ARG A 804 12.60 22.28 18.23
CA ARG A 804 12.77 22.49 19.67
C ARG A 804 14.24 22.28 20.04
N GLN A 805 15.09 23.14 19.50
CA GLN A 805 16.54 23.03 19.64
C GLN A 805 17.00 23.35 21.07
N ALA A 806 16.45 24.41 21.67
CA ALA A 806 16.68 24.71 23.09
C ALA A 806 15.46 25.33 23.77
N ILE A 807 15.45 25.33 25.10
CA ILE A 807 14.51 26.13 25.91
C ILE A 807 15.24 26.81 27.07
N VAL A 808 14.97 28.10 27.27
CA VAL A 808 15.55 28.91 28.35
C VAL A 808 14.64 28.89 29.59
N LEU A 809 15.19 28.47 30.72
CA LEU A 809 14.49 28.29 31.99
C LEU A 809 15.11 29.17 33.10
N PRO A 810 14.51 30.32 33.45
CA PRO A 810 14.93 31.11 34.60
C PRO A 810 14.63 30.38 35.92
N VAL A 811 15.59 30.41 36.84
CA VAL A 811 15.50 29.81 38.19
C VAL A 811 14.45 30.52 39.07
N SER A 812 14.26 31.82 38.86
CA SER A 812 13.24 32.65 39.50
C SER A 812 12.92 33.87 38.64
N ASP A 813 11.80 34.54 38.89
CA ASP A 813 11.33 35.68 38.07
C ASP A 813 12.34 36.84 37.98
N LYS A 814 13.24 36.97 38.97
CA LYS A 814 14.35 37.94 38.97
C LYS A 814 15.28 37.81 37.76
N PHE A 815 15.30 36.64 37.09
CA PHE A 815 16.18 36.34 35.97
C PHE A 815 15.43 36.29 34.63
N ASN A 816 14.14 36.67 34.59
CA ASN A 816 13.33 36.66 33.37
C ASN A 816 13.92 37.56 32.27
N ASP A 817 14.44 38.75 32.62
CA ASP A 817 15.06 39.66 31.65
C ASP A 817 16.32 39.06 31.01
N TYR A 818 17.16 38.38 31.80
CA TYR A 818 18.33 37.67 31.27
C TYR A 818 17.93 36.45 30.45
N ALA A 819 16.91 35.70 30.86
CA ALA A 819 16.36 34.61 30.06
C ALA A 819 15.82 35.11 28.70
N HIS A 820 15.16 36.27 28.68
CA HIS A 820 14.73 36.93 27.44
C HIS A 820 15.91 37.39 26.58
N TYR A 821 16.98 37.93 27.17
CA TYR A 821 18.22 38.27 26.45
C TYR A 821 18.88 37.04 25.80
N VAL A 822 19.06 35.94 26.55
CA VAL A 822 19.60 34.68 26.03
C VAL A 822 18.74 34.13 24.89
N HIS A 823 17.41 34.11 25.07
CA HIS A 823 16.46 33.70 24.04
C HIS A 823 16.56 34.57 22.78
N GLN A 824 16.54 35.90 22.92
CA GLN A 824 16.64 36.83 21.79
C GLN A 824 17.95 36.67 21.03
N THR A 825 19.08 36.56 21.74
CA THR A 825 20.39 36.30 21.14
C THR A 825 20.37 35.02 20.29
N LEU A 826 19.95 33.88 20.85
CA LEU A 826 19.94 32.61 20.11
C LEU A 826 18.93 32.60 18.95
N ASN A 827 17.75 33.20 19.12
CA ASN A 827 16.75 33.35 18.05
C ASN A 827 17.26 34.25 16.90
N ASN A 828 18.03 35.30 17.21
CA ASN A 828 18.65 36.16 16.19
C ASN A 828 19.77 35.44 15.41
N HIS A 829 20.35 34.37 15.98
CA HIS A 829 21.23 33.42 15.29
C HIS A 829 20.45 32.28 14.57
N LEU A 830 19.14 32.42 14.39
CA LEU A 830 18.25 31.49 13.67
C LEU A 830 18.09 30.10 14.32
N PHE A 831 18.35 29.97 15.62
CA PHE A 831 18.08 28.74 16.37
C PHE A 831 16.63 28.67 16.87
N ASP A 832 16.04 27.48 16.85
CA ASP A 832 14.69 27.20 17.36
C ASP A 832 14.67 27.11 18.88
N VAL A 833 14.64 28.28 19.53
CA VAL A 833 14.65 28.41 20.99
C VAL A 833 13.28 28.84 21.51
N GLU A 834 12.84 28.24 22.61
CA GLU A 834 11.66 28.66 23.39
C GLU A 834 12.10 29.22 24.77
N ILE A 835 11.18 29.82 25.53
CA ILE A 835 11.43 30.34 26.88
C ILE A 835 10.20 30.09 27.77
N ASP A 836 10.43 29.65 29.01
CA ASP A 836 9.36 29.44 30.00
C ASP A 836 9.54 30.34 31.23
N THR A 837 8.90 31.51 31.20
CA THR A 837 8.78 32.46 32.32
C THR A 837 7.54 32.21 33.21
N SER A 838 6.92 31.02 33.15
CA SER A 838 5.75 30.71 33.98
C SER A 838 6.09 30.58 35.47
N LEU A 839 5.07 30.67 36.33
CA LEU A 839 5.17 30.48 37.78
C LEU A 839 5.37 29.00 38.21
N ASN A 840 5.71 28.11 37.27
CA ASN A 840 6.04 26.72 37.55
C ASN A 840 7.38 26.61 38.31
N THR A 841 7.50 25.62 39.21
CA THR A 841 8.80 25.32 39.82
C THR A 841 9.80 24.85 38.75
N LEU A 842 11.08 25.19 38.91
CA LEU A 842 12.13 24.87 37.92
C LEU A 842 12.14 23.36 37.55
N ASN A 843 11.97 22.47 38.53
CA ASN A 843 11.88 21.02 38.29
C ASN A 843 10.67 20.62 37.43
N LYS A 844 9.54 21.31 37.57
CA LYS A 844 8.37 21.12 36.69
C LYS A 844 8.67 21.61 35.27
N LYS A 845 9.26 22.80 35.12
CA LYS A 845 9.69 23.34 33.81
C LYS A 845 10.64 22.39 33.07
N ILE A 846 11.68 21.90 33.77
CA ILE A 846 12.61 20.90 33.26
C ILE A 846 11.86 19.63 32.83
N ARG A 847 10.91 19.15 33.64
CA ARG A 847 10.15 17.93 33.33
C ARG A 847 9.23 18.11 32.11
N GLU A 848 8.60 19.26 31.96
CA GLU A 848 7.78 19.60 30.80
C GLU A 848 8.64 19.74 29.54
N ALA A 849 9.83 20.36 29.63
CA ALA A 849 10.81 20.39 28.54
C ALA A 849 11.31 18.99 28.13
N GLN A 850 11.65 18.13 29.09
CA GLN A 850 12.02 16.72 28.84
C GLN A 850 10.90 15.93 28.16
N LEU A 851 9.64 16.13 28.55
CA LEU A 851 8.49 15.48 27.92
C LEU A 851 8.27 15.98 26.49
N ASN A 852 8.53 17.27 26.24
CA ASN A 852 8.48 17.95 24.94
C ASN A 852 9.66 17.65 23.99
N GLN A 853 10.64 16.83 24.43
CA GLN A 853 11.82 16.36 23.66
C GLN A 853 12.79 17.45 23.16
N PHE A 854 12.84 18.62 23.83
CA PHE A 854 13.88 19.63 23.56
C PHE A 854 15.28 19.02 23.60
N ASN A 855 16.15 19.35 22.63
CA ASN A 855 17.51 18.80 22.57
C ASN A 855 18.40 19.34 23.71
N PHE A 856 18.27 20.63 24.04
CA PHE A 856 18.96 21.26 25.16
C PHE A 856 18.01 22.04 26.06
N ILE A 857 18.31 22.04 27.35
CA ILE A 857 17.64 22.87 28.37
C ILE A 857 18.69 23.82 28.94
N LEU A 858 18.44 25.12 28.84
CA LEU A 858 19.35 26.19 29.23
C LEU A 858 18.83 26.83 30.51
N VAL A 859 19.46 26.54 31.65
CA VAL A 859 19.06 27.07 32.96
C VAL A 859 19.83 28.37 33.24
N VAL A 860 19.14 29.40 33.71
CA VAL A 860 19.76 30.69 34.09
C VAL A 860 19.33 31.17 35.48
N GLY A 861 20.31 31.42 36.34
CA GLY A 861 20.14 32.01 37.66
C GLY A 861 21.09 33.18 37.90
N GLU A 862 21.38 33.43 39.17
CA GLU A 862 22.23 34.54 39.63
C GLU A 862 23.66 34.44 39.09
N LYS A 863 24.25 33.24 39.14
CA LYS A 863 25.63 32.99 38.66
C LYS A 863 25.74 33.21 37.16
N GLU A 864 24.81 32.62 36.40
CA GLU A 864 24.72 32.75 34.94
C GLU A 864 24.60 34.22 34.51
N LEU A 865 23.76 35.00 35.18
CA LEU A 865 23.65 36.45 34.96
C LEU A 865 24.97 37.18 35.28
N THR A 866 25.61 36.91 36.42
CA THR A 866 26.87 37.60 36.80
C THR A 866 28.08 37.25 35.92
N THR A 867 28.06 36.10 35.26
CA THR A 867 29.16 35.61 34.40
C THR A 867 28.85 35.69 32.90
N ASN A 868 27.64 36.11 32.52
CA ASN A 868 27.10 36.06 31.16
C ASN A 868 27.23 34.67 30.50
N THR A 869 26.92 33.63 31.28
CA THR A 869 26.93 32.21 30.87
C THR A 869 25.53 31.60 30.96
N VAL A 870 25.38 30.35 30.55
CA VAL A 870 24.18 29.52 30.75
C VAL A 870 24.57 28.11 31.19
N THR A 871 23.78 27.49 32.07
CA THR A 871 23.95 26.08 32.43
C THR A 871 23.19 25.22 31.41
N VAL A 872 23.93 24.52 30.54
CA VAL A 872 23.43 23.64 29.47
C VAL A 872 23.19 22.24 30.02
N ARG A 873 22.02 21.68 29.72
CA ARG A 873 21.65 20.28 30.03
C ARG A 873 21.21 19.58 28.74
N ASN A 874 21.77 18.42 28.44
CA ASN A 874 21.47 17.66 27.22
C ASN A 874 20.26 16.72 27.45
N ARG A 875 19.43 16.52 26.42
CA ARG A 875 18.34 15.53 26.43
C ARG A 875 18.84 14.11 26.59
N ASP A 876 19.95 13.80 25.90
CA ASP A 876 20.44 12.45 25.67
C ASP A 876 21.61 12.09 26.60
N ASP A 877 22.19 13.07 27.31
CA ASP A 877 23.02 12.89 28.51
C ASP A 877 22.48 13.81 29.62
N GLN A 878 21.82 13.21 30.63
CA GLN A 878 21.16 13.93 31.71
C GLN A 878 22.04 14.11 32.97
N ASN A 879 23.25 13.53 32.97
CA ASN A 879 24.19 13.62 34.08
C ASN A 879 25.23 14.72 33.84
N ASN A 880 25.58 14.98 32.57
CA ASN A 880 26.46 16.08 32.21
C ASN A 880 25.72 17.43 32.20
N HIS A 881 26.21 18.36 33.01
CA HIS A 881 25.76 19.76 33.04
C HIS A 881 26.97 20.66 32.79
N GLU A 882 26.94 21.39 31.69
CA GLU A 882 28.07 22.20 31.22
C GLU A 882 27.70 23.67 31.32
N VAL A 883 28.57 24.49 31.94
CA VAL A 883 28.41 25.95 31.91
C VAL A 883 29.14 26.46 30.67
N CYS A 884 28.43 27.17 29.80
CA CYS A 884 28.99 27.73 28.56
C CYS A 884 28.69 29.23 28.48
N SER A 885 29.60 30.00 27.88
CA SER A 885 29.27 31.33 27.37
C SER A 885 28.28 31.24 26.20
N LEU A 886 27.62 32.36 25.87
CA LEU A 886 26.72 32.42 24.72
C LEU A 886 27.47 32.22 23.39
N GLU A 887 28.71 32.71 23.29
CA GLU A 887 29.53 32.58 22.08
C GLU A 887 29.92 31.11 21.81
N GLU A 888 30.36 30.39 22.83
CA GLU A 888 30.63 28.94 22.76
C GLU A 888 29.35 28.16 22.40
N LEU A 889 28.21 28.53 22.96
CA LEU A 889 26.93 27.88 22.69
C LEU A 889 26.48 28.11 21.23
N ILE A 890 26.61 29.33 20.70
CA ILE A 890 26.33 29.66 19.30
C ILE A 890 27.25 28.86 18.37
N ALA A 891 28.55 28.78 18.66
CA ALA A 891 29.50 27.99 17.87
C ALA A 891 29.18 26.49 17.92
N ARG A 892 28.84 25.95 19.10
CA ARG A 892 28.41 24.56 19.28
C ARG A 892 27.14 24.24 18.51
N PHE A 893 26.11 25.07 18.62
CA PHE A 893 24.85 24.89 17.91
C PHE A 893 25.03 25.05 16.39
N GLY A 894 25.86 26.00 15.93
CA GLY A 894 26.22 26.16 14.52
C GLY A 894 26.86 24.89 13.95
N LYS A 895 27.83 24.30 14.65
CA LYS A 895 28.43 23.01 14.26
C LYS A 895 27.40 21.86 14.21
N LEU A 896 26.39 21.88 15.08
CA LEU A 896 25.28 20.91 15.05
C LEU A 896 24.27 21.15 13.91
N LEU A 897 24.42 22.22 13.11
CA LEU A 897 23.68 22.44 11.85
C LEU A 897 24.49 22.04 10.60
N GLU A 898 25.80 21.81 10.72
CA GLU A 898 26.67 21.39 9.59
C GLU A 898 26.45 19.90 9.26
N VAL A 899 25.36 19.59 8.56
CA VAL A 899 24.95 18.21 8.18
C VAL A 899 24.95 17.95 6.67
N ASN A 900 25.52 18.86 5.88
CA ASN A 900 25.55 18.76 4.42
C ASN A 900 26.75 17.94 3.91
N SER A 901 26.61 17.30 2.74
CA SER A 901 27.65 16.42 2.18
C SER A 901 28.93 17.13 1.76
N LYS A 902 28.87 18.46 1.60
CA LYS A 902 30.02 19.36 1.44
C LYS A 902 29.81 20.60 2.32
N PRO A 903 30.87 21.15 2.92
CA PRO A 903 30.77 22.39 3.69
C PRO A 903 30.47 23.57 2.75
N PHE A 904 29.49 24.40 3.13
CA PHE A 904 29.20 25.63 2.41
C PHE A 904 30.21 26.74 2.72
N ASN A 905 30.31 27.71 1.80
CA ASN A 905 31.12 28.93 1.94
C ASN A 905 32.64 28.69 2.14
N ARG A 906 33.16 27.50 1.81
CA ARG A 906 34.60 27.22 1.72
C ARG A 906 35.05 27.25 0.25
N VAL A 907 36.25 27.77 0.02
CA VAL A 907 36.90 27.76 -1.29
C VAL A 907 37.98 26.69 -1.28
N GLU A 908 37.70 25.56 -1.92
CA GLU A 908 38.72 24.52 -2.11
C GLU A 908 39.80 25.02 -3.08
N PRO A 909 41.10 24.83 -2.80
CA PRO A 909 42.17 25.25 -3.71
C PRO A 909 42.05 24.58 -5.08
N PHE A 910 42.25 25.34 -6.16
CA PHE A 910 42.25 24.79 -7.51
C PHE A 910 43.43 23.83 -7.71
N GLN A 911 43.15 22.54 -7.64
CA GLN A 911 44.09 21.49 -8.01
C GLN A 911 44.03 21.30 -9.53
N ARG A 912 45.09 21.74 -10.21
CA ARG A 912 45.28 21.45 -11.64
C ARG A 912 45.52 19.95 -11.77
N SER A 913 44.64 19.24 -12.46
CA SER A 913 44.86 17.83 -12.79
C SER A 913 46.20 17.67 -13.50
N ALA A 914 47.02 16.73 -13.04
CA ALA A 914 48.21 16.32 -13.77
C ALA A 914 47.77 15.80 -15.15
N PRO A 915 48.49 16.12 -16.24
CA PRO A 915 48.20 15.52 -17.53
C PRO A 915 48.38 14.01 -17.43
N THR A 916 47.33 13.26 -17.75
CA THR A 916 47.42 11.81 -17.97
C THR A 916 48.41 11.58 -19.10
N GLN A 917 49.44 10.78 -18.83
CA GLN A 917 50.42 10.31 -19.82
C GLN A 917 49.87 9.11 -20.61
#